data_AF-A0A9P1DTA4-F1
#
_entry.id   AF-A0A9P1DTA4-F1
#
_cell.length_a   1.000
_cell.length_b   1.000
_cell.length_c   1.000
_cell.angle_alpha   90.00
_cell.angle_beta   90.00
_cell.angle_gamma   90.00
#
_symmetry.space_group_name_H-M   'P 1'
#
loop_
_entity.id
_entity.type
_entity.pdbx_description
1 polymer ?
#
loop_
_entity_poly.entity_id
_entity_poly.type
_entity_poly.pdbx_seq_one_letter_code
_entity_poly.pdbx_strand_id
1 'polypeptide(L)'
;MALVDSEGQVASAGSLGFWLDGSDFVVIGEDHPEDVAEIGPHCFPRDWPDVYDESRSLRALLTARGPCAAKRVSVVPQPDEPLDGLEVRFLQSFANAEMAKEMAQLKVVEGWAIYDLLDDVTGAAFLAERYWWNETEDGTWVDYSPRPENMEQMLLAEAMFPAGPKQSSALTEEGEAIGNHLLALRFPRAKQAGRGLLRLSAPVAAFEHLREPAELTEPTEPMGPTELTESAEPVPEEYIEEEKDPLSAEQARGLIRRVREKEVEAVAEAARHVAQAESCDRLITTGMSGAVVPLLQTGEIEALQLLTELGMRSLEMPAPGAPLHKRMAEALMTADGLQPLVALLSKDMRRASLAAQGLGHICFHNPPAQLRAARLGAIRALVRLIGRRSEGSVRDATYALWNILVGQKDHSATAFREGAAATLLPIMKPLTNGDNETLVNALGCVTSLLTAAGAQDALGANGAVEALCKLLDEDSPLALREQAASALANLLSGHSENCRKAAYKAAGLQRLIRLLQVSIEENQSRLAENCCAALANLVAATGPMLAQDTIDAGILDLAAGIFQVNPRPVQVFGLLANLCWQLPHLCHKVYQLTPTQRLVDVLKPGDQQPPRAALAALALAANLASVGPAKARLLKAGILKPTATFIESAVDIAVRVHASITLANLLENSPESVAKVFLELPDLPRRLAFLLNKKTPLPSCVREHVTRALALLASREASRVSVKESGAPEALWSLLDNSDLAKGASMGLLNLALVAKDRDKLLKKGLVSRLVPLLRHPQAGHFAAGALANLTAGSKTAARQAAEAGAVKLLAASLQNLCEEHDVTGSTLELSGSVEDAAAWVLGALAHLVELDAPRARAEAQAALPAMCRLLRWGEGSVQDLAIFALAAMARGDQQVQQELKRNLLSQGLELKLRDITVEGVLKEKAVMLHRLCLGK
;
A
#
# COMPACT_ATOMS: atom_id res chain seq x y z
N MET A 1 -22.96 19.52 -16.33
CA MET A 1 -23.77 18.42 -15.76
C MET A 1 -24.91 19.03 -14.98
N ALA A 2 -26.11 18.46 -15.10
CA ALA A 2 -27.30 18.85 -14.37
C ALA A 2 -28.00 17.59 -13.86
N LEU A 3 -28.84 17.73 -12.83
CA LEU A 3 -29.79 16.70 -12.43
C LEU A 3 -30.68 16.34 -13.62
N VAL A 4 -31.12 15.09 -13.71
CA VAL A 4 -32.01 14.63 -14.79
C VAL A 4 -33.31 14.06 -14.23
N ASP A 5 -34.43 14.32 -14.85
CA ASP A 5 -35.75 13.89 -14.37
C ASP A 5 -36.08 12.44 -14.73
N SER A 6 -37.30 12.01 -14.43
CA SER A 6 -37.80 10.67 -14.74
C SER A 6 -37.73 10.30 -16.22
N GLU A 7 -37.70 11.28 -17.11
CA GLU A 7 -37.65 11.12 -18.57
C GLU A 7 -36.22 11.32 -19.12
N GLY A 8 -35.23 11.54 -18.26
CA GLY A 8 -33.83 11.76 -18.64
C GLY A 8 -33.54 13.17 -19.17
N GLN A 9 -34.46 14.13 -18.99
CA GLN A 9 -34.27 15.53 -19.36
C GLN A 9 -33.62 16.31 -18.22
N VAL A 10 -32.98 17.45 -18.53
CA VAL A 10 -32.41 18.33 -17.50
C VAL A 10 -33.51 18.79 -16.54
N ALA A 11 -33.36 18.45 -15.27
CA ALA A 11 -34.32 18.75 -14.24
C ALA A 11 -34.20 20.21 -13.76
N SER A 12 -35.35 20.79 -13.40
CA SER A 12 -35.48 22.09 -12.74
C SER A 12 -36.55 21.97 -11.65
N ALA A 13 -36.67 22.96 -10.77
CA ALA A 13 -37.76 23.00 -9.79
C ALA A 13 -39.12 22.66 -10.43
N GLY A 14 -39.80 21.62 -9.92
CA GLY A 14 -41.03 21.06 -10.47
C GLY A 14 -40.87 19.74 -11.26
N SER A 15 -39.66 19.41 -11.72
CA SER A 15 -39.38 18.16 -12.44
C SER A 15 -39.62 16.92 -11.56
N LEU A 16 -40.24 15.88 -12.11
CA LEU A 16 -40.53 14.64 -11.38
C LEU A 16 -39.31 13.71 -11.34
N GLY A 17 -39.00 13.15 -10.18
CA GLY A 17 -37.88 12.24 -10.00
C GLY A 17 -37.68 11.80 -8.55
N PHE A 18 -36.65 10.99 -8.32
CA PHE A 18 -36.26 10.56 -6.97
C PHE A 18 -35.17 11.47 -6.43
N TRP A 19 -35.58 12.54 -5.77
CA TRP A 19 -34.68 13.59 -5.31
C TRP A 19 -34.20 13.36 -3.87
N LEU A 20 -32.94 13.70 -3.62
CA LEU A 20 -32.41 13.83 -2.27
C LEU A 20 -32.91 15.15 -1.66
N ASP A 21 -33.34 15.09 -0.41
CA ASP A 21 -33.73 16.24 0.39
C ASP A 21 -33.04 16.19 1.77
N GLY A 22 -33.18 17.24 2.58
CA GLY A 22 -32.51 17.32 3.89
C GLY A 22 -32.83 16.16 4.84
N SER A 23 -34.00 15.51 4.69
CA SER A 23 -34.40 14.38 5.53
C SER A 23 -33.72 13.06 5.15
N ASP A 24 -33.06 13.00 3.99
CA ASP A 24 -32.30 11.83 3.55
C ASP A 24 -30.88 11.80 4.13
N PHE A 25 -30.48 12.80 4.91
CA PHE A 25 -29.14 12.87 5.49
C PHE A 25 -29.18 12.84 7.02
N VAL A 26 -28.21 12.13 7.59
CA VAL A 26 -27.92 12.17 9.02
C VAL A 26 -26.44 12.48 9.18
N VAL A 27 -26.14 13.59 9.85
CA VAL A 27 -24.76 13.96 10.20
C VAL A 27 -24.55 13.71 11.68
N ILE A 28 -23.40 13.16 12.07
CA ILE A 28 -23.04 12.93 13.47
C ILE A 28 -21.55 13.20 13.68
N GLY A 29 -21.17 13.82 14.80
CA GLY A 29 -19.77 14.09 15.14
C GLY A 29 -19.58 15.46 15.78
N GLU A 30 -18.34 15.77 16.17
CA GLU A 30 -17.96 17.11 16.65
C GLU A 30 -17.73 18.05 15.45
N ASP A 31 -18.12 19.33 15.56
CA ASP A 31 -17.90 20.40 14.56
C ASP A 31 -18.45 20.14 13.13
N HIS A 32 -19.56 19.41 12.99
CA HIS A 32 -20.25 19.19 11.70
C HIS A 32 -21.19 20.36 11.31
N PRO A 33 -21.45 20.60 10.01
CA PRO A 33 -22.45 21.57 9.56
C PRO A 33 -23.87 21.11 9.94
N GLU A 34 -24.72 22.05 10.37
CA GLU A 34 -26.14 21.77 10.69
C GLU A 34 -27.00 21.64 9.42
N ASP A 35 -26.53 22.18 8.27
CA ASP A 35 -27.22 22.17 6.98
C ASP A 35 -26.50 21.27 5.96
N VAL A 36 -27.28 20.41 5.29
CA VAL A 36 -26.82 19.51 4.22
C VAL A 36 -26.25 20.29 3.03
N ALA A 37 -26.76 21.49 2.76
CA ALA A 37 -26.25 22.37 1.71
C ALA A 37 -24.82 22.89 1.99
N GLU A 38 -24.35 22.77 3.24
CA GLU A 38 -23.00 23.17 3.67
C GLU A 38 -22.06 21.98 3.87
N ILE A 39 -22.47 20.76 3.50
CA ILE A 39 -21.62 19.58 3.62
C ILE A 39 -20.31 19.77 2.86
N GLY A 40 -19.20 19.67 3.59
CA GLY A 40 -17.86 19.76 3.05
C GLY A 40 -17.42 18.49 2.30
N PRO A 41 -16.18 18.48 1.81
CA PRO A 41 -15.58 17.29 1.21
C PRO A 41 -15.71 16.07 2.12
N HIS A 42 -16.03 14.94 1.52
CA HIS A 42 -16.20 13.67 2.22
C HIS A 42 -15.64 12.52 1.39
N CYS A 43 -15.27 11.44 2.06
CA CYS A 43 -14.69 10.26 1.43
C CYS A 43 -15.27 8.98 2.04
N PHE A 44 -14.84 7.84 1.51
CA PHE A 44 -15.01 6.57 2.19
C PHE A 44 -14.39 6.64 3.61
N PRO A 45 -15.01 6.06 4.66
CA PRO A 45 -14.49 5.98 6.02
C PRO A 45 -12.97 5.79 6.08
N ARG A 46 -12.24 6.82 6.54
CA ARG A 46 -10.78 6.77 6.72
C ARG A 46 -10.47 5.78 7.84
N ASP A 47 -9.34 5.09 7.74
CA ASP A 47 -8.94 4.04 8.71
C ASP A 47 -9.90 2.84 8.80
N TRP A 48 -10.65 2.55 7.73
CA TRP A 48 -11.43 1.30 7.63
C TRP A 48 -10.53 0.06 7.56
N PRO A 49 -10.88 -1.07 8.22
CA PRO A 49 -12.10 -1.30 9.00
C PRO A 49 -12.03 -0.83 10.46
N ASP A 50 -10.86 -0.44 10.97
CA ASP A 50 -10.63 -0.15 12.39
C ASP A 50 -11.55 0.98 12.91
N VAL A 51 -11.81 2.00 12.08
CA VAL A 51 -12.74 3.11 12.40
C VAL A 51 -14.15 2.62 12.78
N TYR A 52 -14.59 1.46 12.28
CA TYR A 52 -15.90 0.88 12.61
C TYR A 52 -16.01 0.51 14.10
N ASP A 53 -14.92 0.01 14.68
CA ASP A 53 -14.89 -0.39 16.09
C ASP A 53 -14.42 0.75 17.01
N GLU A 54 -13.54 1.61 16.51
CA GLU A 54 -12.89 2.65 17.31
C GLU A 54 -13.74 3.93 17.41
N SER A 55 -14.35 4.37 16.30
CA SER A 55 -15.11 5.61 16.30
C SER A 55 -16.39 5.48 17.14
N ARG A 56 -16.53 6.38 18.11
CA ARG A 56 -17.77 6.51 18.88
C ARG A 56 -18.91 7.04 18.01
N SER A 57 -18.62 7.98 17.11
CA SER A 57 -19.61 8.60 16.21
C SER A 57 -20.17 7.59 15.21
N LEU A 58 -19.31 6.83 14.54
CA LEU A 58 -19.76 5.81 13.58
C LEU A 58 -20.55 4.68 14.25
N ARG A 59 -20.13 4.22 15.43
CA ARG A 59 -20.91 3.23 16.18
C ARG A 59 -22.24 3.80 16.66
N ALA A 60 -22.25 5.02 17.19
CA ALA A 60 -23.49 5.68 17.61
C ALA A 60 -24.48 5.81 16.43
N LEU A 61 -23.97 6.04 15.21
CA LEU A 61 -24.75 6.10 13.98
C LEU A 61 -25.43 4.76 13.63
N LEU A 62 -24.66 3.66 13.64
CA LEU A 62 -25.06 2.37 13.05
C LEU A 62 -25.58 1.33 14.05
N THR A 63 -25.42 1.53 15.36
CA THR A 63 -25.94 0.60 16.38
C THR A 63 -27.46 0.43 16.28
N ALA A 64 -28.00 -0.63 16.88
CA ALA A 64 -29.45 -0.91 16.89
C ALA A 64 -30.33 0.21 17.49
N ARG A 65 -29.74 1.17 18.21
CA ARG A 65 -30.43 2.36 18.76
C ARG A 65 -29.99 3.67 18.09
N GLY A 66 -29.09 3.59 17.12
CA GLY A 66 -28.60 4.72 16.35
C GLY A 66 -29.62 5.20 15.33
N PRO A 67 -29.49 6.45 14.84
CA PRO A 67 -30.41 7.02 13.85
C PRO A 67 -30.36 6.29 12.50
N CYS A 68 -29.24 5.62 12.19
CA CYS A 68 -29.07 4.80 10.98
C CYS A 68 -28.85 3.32 11.35
N ALA A 69 -29.65 2.81 12.31
CA ALA A 69 -29.55 1.44 12.79
C ALA A 69 -29.47 0.43 11.64
N ALA A 70 -28.38 -0.33 11.59
CA ALA A 70 -28.08 -1.24 10.50
C ALA A 70 -28.06 -2.70 10.96
N LYS A 71 -28.58 -3.60 10.12
CA LYS A 71 -28.51 -5.06 10.37
C LYS A 71 -27.35 -5.74 9.66
N ARG A 72 -26.87 -5.15 8.56
CA ARG A 72 -25.66 -5.56 7.84
C ARG A 72 -24.94 -4.33 7.37
N VAL A 73 -23.62 -4.34 7.48
CA VAL A 73 -22.74 -3.28 6.98
C VAL A 73 -21.68 -3.96 6.15
N SER A 74 -21.45 -3.48 4.93
CA SER A 74 -20.44 -4.04 4.03
C SER A 74 -19.84 -2.97 3.17
N VAL A 75 -18.57 -3.18 2.84
CA VAL A 75 -17.91 -2.46 1.75
C VAL A 75 -18.38 -3.05 0.44
N VAL A 76 -18.82 -2.20 -0.47
CA VAL A 76 -19.33 -2.59 -1.79
C VAL A 76 -18.38 -2.03 -2.86
N PRO A 77 -17.62 -2.89 -3.57
CA PRO A 77 -16.78 -2.47 -4.69
C PRO A 77 -17.65 -2.15 -5.91
N GLN A 78 -17.06 -1.54 -6.94
CA GLN A 78 -17.76 -1.31 -8.21
C GLN A 78 -18.07 -2.67 -8.84
N PRO A 79 -19.26 -2.87 -9.45
CA PRO A 79 -19.59 -4.14 -10.07
C PRO A 79 -18.59 -4.48 -11.20
N ASP A 80 -18.08 -5.71 -11.19
CA ASP A 80 -17.11 -6.20 -12.18
C ASP A 80 -17.68 -6.22 -13.61
N GLU A 81 -18.99 -6.48 -13.73
CA GLU A 81 -19.71 -6.48 -15.00
C GLU A 81 -20.79 -5.38 -15.01
N PRO A 82 -20.69 -4.37 -15.90
CA PRO A 82 -21.76 -3.40 -16.08
C PRO A 82 -23.00 -4.06 -16.69
N LEU A 83 -24.20 -3.62 -16.28
CA LEU A 83 -25.44 -3.99 -16.95
C LEU A 83 -25.53 -3.22 -18.27
N ASP A 84 -25.27 -3.90 -19.39
CA ASP A 84 -25.22 -3.27 -20.71
C ASP A 84 -26.57 -2.63 -21.07
N GLY A 85 -26.55 -1.33 -21.34
CA GLY A 85 -27.74 -0.54 -21.64
C GLY A 85 -28.45 0.06 -20.43
N LEU A 86 -27.95 -0.14 -19.20
CA LEU A 86 -28.45 0.57 -18.02
C LEU A 86 -28.02 2.04 -18.08
N GLU A 87 -28.99 2.95 -18.12
CA GLU A 87 -28.79 4.40 -18.07
C GLU A 87 -28.92 4.89 -16.64
N VAL A 88 -27.77 5.03 -15.96
CA VAL A 88 -27.73 5.42 -14.56
C VAL A 88 -27.70 6.94 -14.40
N ARG A 89 -28.36 7.42 -13.36
CA ARG A 89 -28.55 8.83 -13.04
C ARG A 89 -27.72 9.22 -11.82
N PHE A 90 -26.99 10.32 -11.92
CA PHE A 90 -26.19 10.84 -10.82
C PHE A 90 -27.09 11.26 -9.65
N LEU A 91 -26.68 10.93 -8.42
CA LEU A 91 -27.39 11.24 -7.17
C LEU A 91 -28.83 10.68 -7.07
N GLN A 92 -29.17 9.65 -7.84
CA GLN A 92 -30.50 9.01 -7.80
C GLN A 92 -30.39 7.50 -7.58
N SER A 93 -29.79 7.09 -6.46
CA SER A 93 -29.59 5.69 -6.12
C SER A 93 -30.88 4.88 -6.08
N PHE A 94 -31.97 5.49 -5.60
CA PHE A 94 -33.32 4.91 -5.60
C PHE A 94 -33.78 4.48 -7.00
N ALA A 95 -33.67 5.39 -7.98
CA ALA A 95 -34.06 5.12 -9.36
C ALA A 95 -33.14 4.08 -10.00
N ASN A 96 -31.83 4.20 -9.79
CA ASN A 96 -30.84 3.28 -10.34
C ASN A 96 -31.05 1.84 -9.85
N ALA A 97 -31.33 1.66 -8.55
CA ALA A 97 -31.55 0.35 -7.96
C ALA A 97 -32.84 -0.31 -8.48
N GLU A 98 -33.92 0.45 -8.66
CA GLU A 98 -35.17 -0.05 -9.25
C GLU A 98 -34.99 -0.40 -10.74
N MET A 99 -34.29 0.43 -11.52
CA MET A 99 -33.98 0.11 -12.93
C MET A 99 -33.11 -1.15 -13.06
N ALA A 100 -32.10 -1.31 -12.20
CA ALA A 100 -31.26 -2.51 -12.19
C ALA A 100 -32.05 -3.76 -11.76
N LYS A 101 -32.98 -3.62 -10.82
CA LYS A 101 -33.92 -4.69 -10.43
C LYS A 101 -34.82 -5.11 -11.59
N GLU A 102 -35.38 -4.17 -12.34
CA GLU A 102 -36.21 -4.48 -13.52
C GLU A 102 -35.40 -5.15 -14.64
N MET A 103 -34.16 -4.70 -14.86
CA MET A 103 -33.31 -5.19 -15.95
C MET A 103 -32.71 -6.56 -15.67
N ALA A 104 -32.27 -6.82 -14.44
CA ALA A 104 -31.47 -8.01 -14.08
C ALA A 104 -32.12 -8.87 -12.98
N GLN A 105 -33.40 -8.64 -12.66
CA GLN A 105 -34.15 -9.36 -11.61
C GLN A 105 -33.48 -9.32 -10.22
N LEU A 106 -32.69 -8.29 -9.95
CA LEU A 106 -31.98 -8.14 -8.69
C LEU A 106 -32.91 -7.70 -7.56
N LYS A 107 -32.59 -8.07 -6.33
CA LYS A 107 -33.31 -7.57 -5.15
C LYS A 107 -32.83 -6.16 -4.82
N VAL A 108 -33.73 -5.23 -4.48
CA VAL A 108 -33.36 -3.90 -3.95
C VAL A 108 -33.09 -4.01 -2.46
N VAL A 109 -32.01 -3.37 -2.02
CA VAL A 109 -31.61 -3.24 -0.62
C VAL A 109 -31.71 -1.77 -0.22
N GLU A 110 -32.46 -1.52 0.85
CA GLU A 110 -32.68 -0.18 1.38
C GLU A 110 -31.77 0.09 2.59
N GLY A 111 -31.08 1.22 2.59
CA GLY A 111 -30.18 1.55 3.69
C GLY A 111 -29.54 2.91 3.58
N TRP A 112 -28.28 2.96 4.00
CA TRP A 112 -27.49 4.17 4.11
C TRP A 112 -26.13 4.00 3.45
N ALA A 113 -25.71 4.98 2.67
CA ALA A 113 -24.33 5.17 2.26
C ALA A 113 -23.62 6.01 3.31
N ILE A 114 -22.50 5.50 3.84
CA ILE A 114 -21.77 6.12 4.94
C ILE A 114 -20.48 6.75 4.43
N TYR A 115 -20.28 8.01 4.79
CA TYR A 115 -19.12 8.81 4.41
C TYR A 115 -18.42 9.37 5.66
N ASP A 116 -17.11 9.43 5.61
CA ASP A 116 -16.29 10.24 6.52
C ASP A 116 -16.36 11.70 6.06
N LEU A 117 -16.71 12.61 6.97
CA LEU A 117 -16.54 14.03 6.69
C LEU A 117 -15.05 14.35 6.83
N LEU A 118 -14.44 15.03 5.85
CA LEU A 118 -13.01 15.39 5.89
C LEU A 118 -12.73 16.56 6.86
N ASP A 119 -13.13 16.36 8.11
CA ASP A 119 -12.83 17.18 9.27
C ASP A 119 -11.37 17.03 9.74
N ASP A 120 -11.00 17.82 10.75
CA ASP A 120 -9.64 17.86 11.31
C ASP A 120 -9.26 16.60 12.08
N VAL A 121 -10.20 15.72 12.42
CA VAL A 121 -9.97 14.52 13.25
C VAL A 121 -10.59 13.30 12.59
N THR A 122 -9.76 12.41 12.04
CA THR A 122 -10.23 11.17 11.41
C THR A 122 -11.22 10.40 12.28
N GLY A 123 -12.38 10.08 11.70
CA GLY A 123 -13.43 9.32 12.35
C GLY A 123 -14.16 10.07 13.48
N ALA A 124 -14.07 11.40 13.52
CA ALA A 124 -14.83 12.23 14.46
C ALA A 124 -16.24 12.53 13.92
N ALA A 125 -16.39 12.86 12.64
CA ALA A 125 -17.69 13.10 12.02
C ALA A 125 -17.99 12.26 10.78
N PHE A 126 -19.26 11.85 10.66
CA PHE A 126 -19.77 11.02 9.56
C PHE A 126 -21.07 11.60 9.00
N LEU A 127 -21.25 11.36 7.71
CA LEU A 127 -22.48 11.60 6.98
C LEU A 127 -23.06 10.26 6.55
N ALA A 128 -24.31 9.99 6.92
CA ALA A 128 -25.11 8.94 6.32
C ALA A 128 -26.10 9.57 5.33
N GLU A 129 -26.11 9.08 4.11
CA GLU A 129 -27.10 9.41 3.08
C GLU A 129 -28.01 8.21 2.86
N ARG A 130 -29.32 8.44 2.81
CA ARG A 130 -30.28 7.40 2.46
C ARG A 130 -30.01 6.93 1.05
N TYR A 131 -29.82 5.62 0.88
CA TYR A 131 -29.27 5.08 -0.35
C TYR A 131 -29.80 3.68 -0.64
N TRP A 132 -30.13 3.40 -1.90
CA TRP A 132 -30.58 2.07 -2.35
C TRP A 132 -29.58 1.46 -3.32
N TRP A 133 -29.39 0.16 -3.22
CA TRP A 133 -28.53 -0.64 -4.09
C TRP A 133 -29.17 -2.01 -4.32
N ASN A 134 -28.45 -2.95 -4.93
CA ASN A 134 -28.98 -4.26 -5.27
C ASN A 134 -28.23 -5.42 -4.59
N GLU A 135 -28.91 -6.54 -4.48
CA GLU A 135 -28.37 -7.81 -3.97
C GLU A 135 -28.65 -8.92 -4.99
N THR A 136 -27.61 -9.68 -5.33
CA THR A 136 -27.66 -10.86 -6.20
C THR A 136 -28.23 -12.06 -5.45
N GLU A 137 -28.59 -13.14 -6.17
CA GLU A 137 -29.19 -14.34 -5.57
C GLU A 137 -28.32 -15.01 -4.50
N ASP A 138 -26.99 -14.90 -4.62
CA ASP A 138 -26.01 -15.43 -3.65
C ASP A 138 -25.81 -14.52 -2.42
N GLY A 139 -26.51 -13.37 -2.36
CA GLY A 139 -26.45 -12.43 -1.24
C GLY A 139 -25.34 -11.38 -1.34
N THR A 140 -24.63 -11.31 -2.48
CA THR A 140 -23.60 -10.29 -2.73
C THR A 140 -24.24 -8.93 -3.03
N TRP A 141 -23.70 -7.86 -2.45
CA TRP A 141 -24.16 -6.50 -2.74
C TRP A 141 -23.48 -5.93 -3.98
N VAL A 142 -24.28 -5.32 -4.85
CA VAL A 142 -23.84 -4.63 -6.06
C VAL A 142 -24.52 -3.25 -6.14
N ASP A 143 -23.75 -2.22 -6.49
CA ASP A 143 -24.26 -0.85 -6.68
C ASP A 143 -23.88 -0.34 -8.06
N TYR A 144 -24.89 -0.11 -8.90
CA TYR A 144 -24.74 0.42 -10.25
C TYR A 144 -24.80 1.95 -10.31
N SER A 145 -25.13 2.62 -9.20
CA SER A 145 -25.20 4.07 -9.18
C SER A 145 -23.82 4.70 -9.40
N PRO A 146 -23.75 5.86 -10.09
CA PRO A 146 -22.49 6.57 -10.26
C PRO A 146 -21.87 6.93 -8.91
N ARG A 147 -20.62 6.53 -8.69
CA ARG A 147 -19.88 6.81 -7.46
C ARG A 147 -19.18 8.16 -7.53
N PRO A 148 -19.04 8.86 -6.39
CA PRO A 148 -18.16 10.02 -6.31
C PRO A 148 -16.79 9.71 -6.95
N GLU A 149 -16.27 10.63 -7.76
CA GLU A 149 -15.06 10.41 -8.59
C GLU A 149 -13.80 10.14 -7.76
N ASN A 150 -13.84 10.41 -6.45
CA ASN A 150 -12.79 10.14 -5.47
C ASN A 150 -13.00 8.85 -4.67
N MET A 151 -13.98 8.01 -5.00
CA MET A 151 -14.31 6.79 -4.24
C MET A 151 -14.38 5.55 -5.15
N GLU A 152 -13.49 4.59 -4.93
CA GLU A 152 -13.51 3.28 -5.60
C GLU A 152 -14.49 2.30 -4.93
N GLN A 153 -14.73 2.48 -3.63
CA GLN A 153 -15.58 1.62 -2.81
C GLN A 153 -16.51 2.46 -1.92
N MET A 154 -17.69 1.90 -1.64
CA MET A 154 -18.74 2.53 -0.82
C MET A 154 -18.95 1.72 0.45
N LEU A 155 -19.13 2.37 1.60
CA LEU A 155 -19.60 1.70 2.81
C LEU A 155 -21.12 1.78 2.84
N LEU A 156 -21.80 0.65 2.66
CA LEU A 156 -23.25 0.57 2.69
C LEU A 156 -23.72 -0.11 3.98
N ALA A 157 -24.82 0.36 4.51
CA ALA A 157 -25.41 -0.12 5.77
C ALA A 157 -26.90 -0.39 5.55
N GLU A 158 -27.27 -1.67 5.48
CA GLU A 158 -28.65 -2.10 5.25
C GLU A 158 -29.49 -1.78 6.49
N ALA A 159 -30.55 -1.01 6.28
CA ALA A 159 -31.37 -0.51 7.37
C ALA A 159 -32.02 -1.68 8.12
N MET A 160 -31.95 -1.62 9.46
CA MET A 160 -32.68 -2.52 10.34
C MET A 160 -34.19 -2.23 10.25
N PHE A 161 -34.54 -0.95 10.12
CA PHE A 161 -35.91 -0.47 9.95
C PHE A 161 -35.93 0.50 8.75
N PRO A 162 -36.46 0.09 7.58
CA PRO A 162 -36.50 0.97 6.42
C PRO A 162 -37.38 2.19 6.69
N ALA A 163 -36.94 3.37 6.25
CA ALA A 163 -37.62 4.66 6.47
C ALA A 163 -38.88 4.87 5.58
N GLY A 164 -39.59 3.78 5.24
CA GLY A 164 -40.68 3.75 4.26
C GLY A 164 -40.18 3.80 2.80
N PRO A 165 -41.08 3.67 1.79
CA PRO A 165 -40.68 3.79 0.39
C PRO A 165 -40.39 5.26 0.02
N LYS A 166 -39.24 5.53 -0.62
CA LYS A 166 -39.01 6.83 -1.29
C LYS A 166 -39.93 6.87 -2.51
N GLN A 167 -40.59 7.99 -2.75
CA GLN A 167 -41.50 8.17 -3.90
C GLN A 167 -40.95 9.23 -4.84
N SER A 168 -41.27 9.10 -6.12
CA SER A 168 -41.02 10.15 -7.10
C SER A 168 -41.82 11.40 -6.71
N SER A 169 -41.16 12.55 -6.66
CA SER A 169 -41.74 13.84 -6.29
C SER A 169 -41.26 14.95 -7.20
N ALA A 170 -41.92 16.10 -7.14
CA ALA A 170 -41.43 17.31 -7.81
C ALA A 170 -40.15 17.80 -7.11
N LEU A 171 -39.13 18.18 -7.89
CA LEU A 171 -37.89 18.76 -7.39
C LEU A 171 -38.19 20.10 -6.72
N THR A 172 -37.78 20.27 -5.47
CA THR A 172 -37.90 21.53 -4.74
C THR A 172 -36.67 22.42 -5.00
N GLU A 173 -36.78 23.73 -4.74
CA GLU A 173 -35.62 24.64 -4.85
C GLU A 173 -34.48 24.22 -3.90
N GLU A 174 -34.84 23.74 -2.70
CA GLU A 174 -33.88 23.20 -1.72
C GLU A 174 -33.21 21.92 -2.24
N GLY A 175 -33.98 20.97 -2.78
CA GLY A 175 -33.43 19.74 -3.37
C GLY A 175 -32.56 20.01 -4.59
N GLU A 176 -32.90 21.03 -5.39
CA GLU A 176 -32.08 21.48 -6.52
C GLU A 176 -30.74 22.06 -6.02
N ALA A 177 -30.75 22.86 -4.95
CA ALA A 177 -29.54 23.39 -4.34
C ALA A 177 -28.63 22.29 -3.78
N ILE A 178 -29.20 21.33 -3.02
CA ILE A 178 -28.49 20.17 -2.47
C ILE A 178 -27.88 19.34 -3.61
N GLY A 179 -28.67 19.00 -4.63
CA GLY A 179 -28.20 18.21 -5.76
C GLY A 179 -27.10 18.91 -6.55
N ASN A 180 -27.22 20.21 -6.80
CA ASN A 180 -26.18 20.99 -7.50
C ASN A 180 -24.88 21.10 -6.70
N HIS A 181 -24.97 21.23 -5.38
CA HIS A 181 -23.83 21.22 -4.46
C HIS A 181 -23.12 19.86 -4.50
N LEU A 182 -23.86 18.77 -4.30
CA LEU A 182 -23.32 17.41 -4.33
C LEU A 182 -22.74 17.02 -5.69
N LEU A 183 -23.36 17.45 -6.81
CA LEU A 183 -22.79 17.25 -8.16
C LEU A 183 -21.45 17.98 -8.33
N ALA A 184 -21.33 19.20 -7.79
CA ALA A 184 -20.08 19.95 -7.83
C ALA A 184 -18.97 19.26 -7.01
N LEU A 185 -19.35 18.73 -5.85
CA LEU A 185 -18.45 18.16 -4.88
C LEU A 185 -17.97 16.75 -5.26
N ARG A 186 -18.90 15.88 -5.70
CA ARG A 186 -18.63 14.45 -5.95
C ARG A 186 -18.22 14.14 -7.39
N PHE A 187 -18.59 14.99 -8.34
CA PHE A 187 -18.44 14.70 -9.77
C PHE A 187 -17.88 15.89 -10.58
N PRO A 188 -16.73 16.46 -10.17
CA PRO A 188 -16.19 17.66 -10.81
C PRO A 188 -15.79 17.46 -12.29
N ARG A 189 -15.27 16.28 -12.68
CA ARG A 189 -14.89 16.00 -14.08
C ARG A 189 -16.11 15.79 -14.96
N ALA A 190 -17.10 15.01 -14.50
CA ALA A 190 -18.36 14.83 -15.22
C ALA A 190 -19.12 16.17 -15.36
N LYS A 191 -19.01 17.05 -14.35
CA LYS A 191 -19.54 18.43 -14.42
C LYS A 191 -18.91 19.25 -15.53
N GLN A 192 -17.58 19.22 -15.66
CA GLN A 192 -16.84 19.88 -16.74
C GLN A 192 -17.15 19.30 -18.12
N ALA A 193 -17.40 17.98 -18.22
CA ALA A 193 -17.73 17.30 -19.48
C ALA A 193 -19.19 17.47 -19.93
N GLY A 194 -20.05 18.12 -19.15
CA GLY A 194 -21.44 18.42 -19.52
C GLY A 194 -22.42 17.23 -19.52
N ARG A 195 -22.02 16.05 -19.05
CA ARG A 195 -22.86 14.82 -19.09
C ARG A 195 -23.89 14.81 -17.95
N GLY A 196 -25.13 14.39 -18.20
CA GLY A 196 -26.19 14.23 -17.16
C GLY A 196 -26.64 12.77 -16.94
N LEU A 197 -26.40 11.91 -17.93
CA LEU A 197 -26.66 10.47 -17.90
C LEU A 197 -25.36 9.72 -18.16
N LEU A 198 -25.19 8.56 -17.53
CA LEU A 198 -24.10 7.64 -17.82
C LEU A 198 -24.66 6.30 -18.29
N ARG A 199 -24.33 5.91 -19.53
CA ARG A 199 -24.67 4.59 -20.05
C ARG A 199 -23.56 3.62 -19.69
N LEU A 200 -23.90 2.56 -18.95
CA LEU A 200 -22.98 1.48 -18.66
C LEU A 200 -22.93 0.54 -19.87
N SER A 201 -21.72 0.31 -20.42
CA SER A 201 -21.48 -0.60 -21.55
C SER A 201 -20.12 -1.29 -21.40
N ALA A 202 -19.99 -2.50 -21.96
CA ALA A 202 -18.70 -3.20 -22.01
C ALA A 202 -17.64 -2.41 -22.82
N PRO A 203 -16.34 -2.48 -22.47
CA PRO A 203 -15.31 -1.69 -23.14
C PRO A 203 -15.12 -2.14 -24.59
N VAL A 204 -15.45 -1.24 -25.53
CA VAL A 204 -15.08 -1.36 -26.95
C VAL A 204 -13.66 -0.83 -27.13
N ALA A 205 -12.81 -1.63 -27.78
CA ALA A 205 -11.43 -1.31 -28.11
C ALA A 205 -11.31 -0.15 -29.12
N ALA A 206 -10.33 0.72 -28.85
CA ALA A 206 -9.62 1.65 -29.74
C ALA A 206 -10.42 2.75 -30.49
N PHE A 207 -9.85 3.96 -30.51
CA PHE A 207 -9.48 4.62 -31.78
C PHE A 207 -8.43 5.74 -31.57
N GLU A 208 -7.31 5.56 -32.25
CA GLU A 208 -6.29 6.56 -32.56
C GLU A 208 -6.81 7.55 -33.63
N HIS A 209 -6.30 8.78 -33.57
CA HIS A 209 -6.05 9.76 -34.65
C HIS A 209 -6.62 11.17 -34.36
N LEU A 210 -5.73 12.17 -34.25
CA LEU A 210 -5.44 13.12 -35.34
C LEU A 210 -4.27 14.06 -34.94
N ARG A 211 -3.32 14.21 -35.89
CA ARG A 211 -2.26 15.23 -35.99
C ARG A 211 -2.91 16.62 -36.25
N GLU A 212 -2.32 17.78 -35.99
CA GLU A 212 -1.06 18.35 -36.51
C GLU A 212 -0.55 19.54 -35.68
N PRO A 213 0.76 19.90 -35.76
CA PRO A 213 1.36 21.03 -35.04
C PRO A 213 1.31 22.34 -35.84
N ALA A 214 1.04 23.46 -35.15
CA ALA A 214 1.12 24.79 -35.73
C ALA A 214 2.57 25.31 -35.70
N GLU A 215 3.07 25.68 -36.88
CA GLU A 215 4.29 26.43 -37.13
C GLU A 215 4.25 27.79 -36.42
N LEU A 216 5.34 28.16 -35.74
CA LEU A 216 5.63 29.55 -35.39
C LEU A 216 7.05 29.90 -35.80
N THR A 217 7.08 30.88 -36.68
CA THR A 217 8.16 31.62 -37.33
C THR A 217 9.23 32.16 -36.38
N GLU A 218 10.49 32.06 -36.81
CA GLU A 218 11.65 32.79 -36.30
C GLU A 218 11.49 34.32 -36.45
N PRO A 219 12.26 35.09 -35.66
CA PRO A 219 12.99 36.19 -36.27
C PRO A 219 14.49 36.20 -35.90
N THR A 220 15.30 36.07 -36.94
CA THR A 220 16.39 36.97 -37.36
C THR A 220 17.32 37.60 -36.30
N GLU A 221 18.54 37.04 -36.30
CA GLU A 221 19.87 37.67 -36.39
C GLU A 221 20.50 38.51 -35.25
N PRO A 222 21.86 38.44 -35.16
CA PRO A 222 22.61 38.62 -33.93
C PRO A 222 23.31 39.99 -33.87
N MET A 223 23.32 40.60 -32.69
CA MET A 223 24.23 41.71 -32.39
C MET A 223 25.53 41.14 -31.81
N GLY A 224 26.63 41.43 -32.50
CA GLY A 224 27.99 40.96 -32.21
C GLY A 224 28.62 41.51 -30.91
N PRO A 225 29.85 41.06 -30.63
CA PRO A 225 30.47 41.12 -29.31
C PRO A 225 30.97 42.53 -29.02
N THR A 226 30.69 43.05 -27.83
CA THR A 226 31.37 44.22 -27.30
C THR A 226 32.40 43.73 -26.29
N GLU A 227 33.66 43.68 -26.72
CA GLU A 227 34.82 43.62 -25.84
C GLU A 227 34.86 44.88 -24.98
N LEU A 228 34.95 44.74 -23.66
CA LEU A 228 35.46 45.78 -22.77
C LEU A 228 36.36 45.12 -21.72
N THR A 229 37.62 45.02 -22.13
CA THR A 229 38.86 45.25 -21.38
C THR A 229 38.81 45.40 -19.86
N GLU A 230 39.65 44.60 -19.23
CA GLU A 230 40.22 44.76 -17.90
C GLU A 230 40.74 46.20 -17.64
N SER A 231 40.27 46.80 -16.55
CA SER A 231 41.04 47.78 -15.80
C SER A 231 40.70 47.64 -14.32
N ALA A 232 41.57 46.94 -13.60
CA ALA A 232 41.58 46.90 -12.15
C ALA A 232 41.89 48.30 -11.60
N GLU A 233 40.89 48.93 -10.99
CA GLU A 233 41.11 50.06 -10.10
C GLU A 233 41.50 49.54 -8.70
N PRO A 234 42.43 50.22 -8.00
CA PRO A 234 42.95 49.75 -6.73
C PRO A 234 41.88 49.87 -5.63
N VAL A 235 41.72 48.76 -4.90
CA VAL A 235 40.97 48.68 -3.65
C VAL A 235 41.53 49.73 -2.67
N PRO A 236 40.70 50.62 -2.08
CA PRO A 236 41.16 51.52 -1.04
C PRO A 236 41.57 50.71 0.20
N GLU A 237 42.72 51.05 0.75
CA GLU A 237 43.27 50.50 2.00
C GLU A 237 42.20 50.39 3.09
N GLU A 238 42.16 49.20 3.69
CA GLU A 238 41.35 48.85 4.86
C GLU A 238 41.50 49.92 5.95
N TYR A 239 40.38 50.59 6.27
CA TYR A 239 40.17 51.07 7.62
C TYR A 239 40.11 49.82 8.52
N ILE A 240 41.19 49.57 9.25
CA ILE A 240 41.15 48.70 10.42
C ILE A 240 40.23 49.40 11.42
N GLU A 241 38.94 49.05 11.45
CA GLU A 241 38.09 49.34 12.59
C GLU A 241 38.73 48.65 13.80
N GLU A 242 39.10 49.43 14.81
CA GLU A 242 39.52 48.90 16.11
C GLU A 242 38.52 47.84 16.57
N GLU A 243 38.99 46.61 16.74
CA GLU A 243 38.18 45.47 17.18
C GLU A 243 37.68 45.78 18.59
N LYS A 244 36.46 46.35 18.69
CA LYS A 244 35.86 46.71 19.97
C LYS A 244 35.70 45.47 20.84
N ASP A 245 36.06 45.61 22.11
CA ASP A 245 35.86 44.56 23.11
C ASP A 245 34.42 44.00 23.04
N PRO A 246 34.24 42.66 23.11
CA PRO A 246 32.93 42.04 23.15
C PRO A 246 32.06 42.65 24.25
N LEU A 247 30.76 42.84 23.95
CA LEU A 247 29.77 43.33 24.91
C LEU A 247 29.94 42.61 26.25
N SER A 248 30.10 43.31 27.37
CA SER A 248 30.10 42.68 28.69
C SER A 248 28.70 42.16 29.06
N ALA A 249 28.61 41.22 30.00
CA ALA A 249 27.31 40.71 30.46
C ALA A 249 26.44 41.82 31.10
N GLU A 250 27.06 42.83 31.70
CA GLU A 250 26.37 43.99 32.25
C GLU A 250 25.87 44.94 31.16
N GLN A 251 26.70 45.21 30.15
CA GLN A 251 26.32 46.02 28.99
C GLN A 251 25.16 45.38 28.23
N ALA A 252 25.21 44.06 27.99
CA ALA A 252 24.12 43.32 27.34
C ALA A 252 22.80 43.41 28.13
N ARG A 253 22.85 43.29 29.47
CA ARG A 253 21.65 43.46 30.34
C ARG A 253 21.10 44.87 30.30
N GLY A 254 21.97 45.88 30.32
CA GLY A 254 21.58 47.29 30.20
C GLY A 254 20.88 47.58 28.88
N LEU A 255 21.44 47.05 27.78
CA LEU A 255 20.88 47.19 26.44
C LEU A 255 19.52 46.52 26.31
N ILE A 256 19.37 45.29 26.82
CA ILE A 256 18.10 44.55 26.84
C ILE A 256 17.02 45.30 27.61
N ARG A 257 17.38 45.94 28.73
CA ARG A 257 16.43 46.74 29.51
C ARG A 257 15.90 47.92 28.70
N ARG A 258 16.80 48.68 28.07
CA ARG A 258 16.44 49.84 27.21
C ARG A 258 15.57 49.42 26.03
N VAL A 259 15.89 48.29 25.38
CA VAL A 259 15.06 47.73 24.31
C VAL A 259 13.67 47.34 24.81
N ARG A 260 13.54 46.75 26.01
CA ARG A 260 12.21 46.47 26.63
C ARG A 260 11.42 47.73 26.95
N GLU A 261 12.11 48.82 27.29
CA GLU A 261 11.54 50.15 27.51
C GLU A 261 11.19 50.88 26.18
N LYS A 262 11.31 50.19 25.04
CA LYS A 262 10.97 50.64 23.68
C LYS A 262 11.89 51.73 23.10
N GLU A 263 13.13 51.77 23.54
CA GLU A 263 14.12 52.71 23.01
C GLU A 263 14.68 52.22 21.65
N VAL A 264 14.34 52.92 20.56
CA VAL A 264 14.76 52.55 19.19
C VAL A 264 16.28 52.67 19.00
N GLU A 265 16.91 53.66 19.63
CA GLU A 265 18.38 53.83 19.59
C GLU A 265 19.12 52.62 20.19
N ALA A 266 18.55 52.01 21.23
CA ALA A 266 19.11 50.79 21.84
C ALA A 266 19.01 49.57 20.91
N VAL A 267 18.01 49.52 20.02
CA VAL A 267 17.90 48.48 18.98
C VAL A 267 18.99 48.65 17.93
N ALA A 268 19.23 49.87 17.48
CA ALA A 268 20.31 50.19 16.55
C ALA A 268 21.70 49.95 17.15
N GLU A 269 21.87 50.24 18.45
CA GLU A 269 23.07 49.88 19.20
C GLU A 269 23.27 48.37 19.27
N ALA A 270 22.23 47.60 19.61
CA ALA A 270 22.28 46.14 19.60
C ALA A 270 22.66 45.58 18.22
N ALA A 271 22.05 46.10 17.15
CA ALA A 271 22.30 45.66 15.77
C ALA A 271 23.78 45.79 15.38
N ARG A 272 24.46 46.87 15.77
CA ARG A 272 25.90 47.07 15.51
C ARG A 272 26.78 46.00 16.18
N HIS A 273 26.33 45.41 17.28
CA HIS A 273 27.07 44.38 18.00
C HIS A 273 26.81 42.96 17.49
N VAL A 274 25.75 42.72 16.71
CA VAL A 274 25.41 41.37 16.20
C VAL A 274 26.48 40.85 15.23
N ALA A 275 27.21 41.75 14.57
CA ALA A 275 28.28 41.36 13.64
C ALA A 275 29.41 40.55 14.31
N GLN A 276 29.67 40.79 15.59
CA GLN A 276 30.71 40.12 16.37
C GLN A 276 30.11 38.89 17.09
N ALA A 277 30.65 37.70 16.82
CA ALA A 277 30.07 36.42 17.27
C ALA A 277 29.85 36.35 18.79
N GLU A 278 30.83 36.75 19.60
CA GLU A 278 30.72 36.70 21.08
C GLU A 278 29.65 37.67 21.61
N SER A 279 29.53 38.84 20.99
CA SER A 279 28.48 39.82 21.30
C SER A 279 27.10 39.31 20.89
N CYS A 280 26.97 38.69 19.71
CA CYS A 280 25.72 38.07 19.26
C CYS A 280 25.27 36.92 20.19
N ASP A 281 26.18 36.00 20.54
CA ASP A 281 25.92 34.95 21.52
C ASP A 281 25.41 35.58 22.82
N ARG A 282 26.09 36.60 23.34
CA ARG A 282 25.71 37.25 24.61
C ARG A 282 24.33 37.90 24.55
N LEU A 283 23.98 38.54 23.44
CA LEU A 283 22.65 39.13 23.23
C LEU A 283 21.55 38.06 23.20
N ILE A 284 21.77 36.95 22.48
CA ILE A 284 20.82 35.83 22.41
C ILE A 284 20.66 35.18 23.79
N THR A 285 21.78 34.85 24.44
CA THR A 285 21.79 34.14 25.71
C THR A 285 21.20 34.94 26.87
N THR A 286 21.28 36.27 26.80
CA THR A 286 20.65 37.19 27.78
C THR A 286 19.18 37.47 27.46
N GLY A 287 18.67 37.05 26.31
CA GLY A 287 17.24 37.10 25.96
C GLY A 287 16.81 38.34 25.14
N MET A 288 17.67 38.85 24.26
CA MET A 288 17.37 40.00 23.39
C MET A 288 16.15 39.75 22.49
N SER A 289 15.95 38.52 21.98
CA SER A 289 14.78 38.20 21.15
C SER A 289 13.45 38.34 21.91
N GLY A 290 13.41 38.09 23.21
CA GLY A 290 12.24 38.37 24.04
C GLY A 290 12.09 39.88 24.34
N ALA A 291 13.20 40.61 24.41
CA ALA A 291 13.24 42.03 24.71
C ALA A 291 12.61 42.90 23.60
N VAL A 292 12.73 42.49 22.34
CA VAL A 292 12.21 43.23 21.18
C VAL A 292 10.69 43.10 21.00
N VAL A 293 10.00 42.18 21.70
CA VAL A 293 8.57 41.91 21.49
C VAL A 293 7.67 43.16 21.61
N PRO A 294 7.84 44.05 22.61
CA PRO A 294 7.02 45.26 22.71
C PRO A 294 7.15 46.21 21.51
N LEU A 295 8.28 46.18 20.80
CA LEU A 295 8.53 46.94 19.57
C LEU A 295 7.97 46.22 18.33
N LEU A 296 7.98 44.88 18.32
CA LEU A 296 7.28 44.10 17.30
C LEU A 296 5.76 44.34 17.33
N GLN A 297 5.18 44.56 18.52
CA GLN A 297 3.76 44.89 18.66
C GLN A 297 3.38 46.24 18.04
N THR A 298 4.29 47.22 18.04
CA THR A 298 4.09 48.52 17.36
C THR A 298 4.49 48.46 15.88
N GLY A 299 5.19 47.39 15.47
CA GLY A 299 5.63 47.19 14.10
C GLY A 299 6.88 47.99 13.74
N GLU A 300 7.80 48.20 14.69
CA GLU A 300 9.09 48.82 14.41
C GLU A 300 9.92 47.95 13.46
N ILE A 301 10.47 48.54 12.42
CA ILE A 301 11.24 47.83 11.38
C ILE A 301 12.61 47.44 11.92
N GLU A 302 13.23 48.29 12.72
CA GLU A 302 14.53 48.10 13.34
C GLU A 302 14.52 46.86 14.25
N ALA A 303 13.41 46.63 14.96
CA ALA A 303 13.22 45.45 15.81
C ALA A 303 13.13 44.16 14.97
N LEU A 304 12.43 44.21 13.82
CA LEU A 304 12.37 43.10 12.88
C LEU A 304 13.75 42.81 12.28
N GLN A 305 14.48 43.84 11.85
CA GLN A 305 15.84 43.71 11.29
C GLN A 305 16.82 43.12 12.30
N LEU A 306 16.78 43.58 13.55
CA LEU A 306 17.59 43.02 14.62
C LEU A 306 17.23 41.54 14.85
N LEU A 307 15.95 41.19 14.87
CA LEU A 307 15.51 39.81 15.04
C LEU A 307 15.97 38.91 13.88
N THR A 308 15.87 39.37 12.64
CA THR A 308 16.31 38.60 11.46
C THR A 308 17.82 38.39 11.47
N GLU A 309 18.60 39.41 11.83
CA GLU A 309 20.06 39.33 11.91
C GLU A 309 20.50 38.37 13.02
N LEU A 310 19.91 38.49 14.23
CA LEU A 310 20.15 37.54 15.32
C LEU A 310 19.83 36.10 14.89
N GLY A 311 18.74 35.90 14.15
CA GLY A 311 18.35 34.60 13.63
C GLY A 311 19.37 34.03 12.65
N MET A 312 19.80 34.81 11.67
CA MET A 312 20.79 34.41 10.67
C MET A 312 22.11 34.00 11.35
N ARG A 313 22.68 34.88 12.19
CA ARG A 313 23.92 34.57 12.91
C ARG A 313 23.79 33.37 13.84
N SER A 314 22.63 33.20 14.48
CA SER A 314 22.39 32.06 15.36
C SER A 314 22.40 30.69 14.66
N LEU A 315 22.18 30.66 13.34
CA LEU A 315 22.25 29.47 12.51
C LEU A 315 23.67 29.19 11.99
N GLU A 316 24.48 30.24 11.81
CA GLU A 316 25.87 30.15 11.33
C GLU A 316 26.87 29.77 12.43
N MET A 317 26.58 30.12 13.69
CA MET A 317 27.52 29.94 14.80
C MET A 317 27.53 28.50 15.37
N PRO A 318 28.71 27.89 15.57
CA PRO A 318 28.83 26.64 16.32
C PRO A 318 28.66 26.91 17.83
N ALA A 319 27.68 26.26 18.47
CA ALA A 319 27.40 26.47 19.89
C ALA A 319 27.77 25.24 20.75
N PRO A 320 28.60 25.36 21.79
CA PRO A 320 28.75 24.33 22.82
C PRO A 320 27.50 24.32 23.71
N GLY A 321 26.57 23.40 23.45
CA GLY A 321 25.33 23.24 24.23
C GLY A 321 24.05 23.31 23.38
N ALA A 322 22.96 23.84 23.94
CA ALA A 322 21.72 24.03 23.18
C ALA A 322 21.96 25.04 22.03
N PRO A 323 21.57 24.73 20.77
CA PRO A 323 21.80 25.61 19.64
C PRO A 323 21.23 27.02 19.86
N LEU A 324 21.97 28.06 19.47
CA LEU A 324 21.59 29.45 19.73
C LEU A 324 20.24 29.84 19.13
N HIS A 325 19.91 29.35 17.94
CA HIS A 325 18.59 29.56 17.32
C HIS A 325 17.44 29.04 18.19
N LYS A 326 17.63 27.92 18.92
CA LYS A 326 16.60 27.39 19.85
C LYS A 326 16.43 28.29 21.06
N ARG A 327 17.52 28.78 21.64
CA ARG A 327 17.48 29.74 22.77
C ARG A 327 16.81 31.05 22.37
N MET A 328 17.15 31.56 21.18
CA MET A 328 16.52 32.74 20.61
C MET A 328 15.01 32.54 20.46
N ALA A 329 14.58 31.39 19.93
CA ALA A 329 13.17 31.06 19.79
C ALA A 329 12.44 30.88 21.12
N GLU A 330 13.05 30.21 22.10
CA GLU A 330 12.49 30.07 23.45
C GLU A 330 12.25 31.43 24.12
N ALA A 331 13.24 32.33 24.07
CA ALA A 331 13.10 33.66 24.66
C ALA A 331 12.02 34.51 23.97
N LEU A 332 11.92 34.44 22.63
CA LEU A 332 10.85 35.10 21.88
C LEU A 332 9.47 34.53 22.23
N MET A 333 9.34 33.20 22.27
CA MET A 333 8.08 32.52 22.56
C MET A 333 7.61 32.76 24.01
N THR A 334 8.54 32.82 24.96
CA THR A 334 8.24 33.13 26.37
C THR A 334 7.68 34.55 26.53
N ALA A 335 8.09 35.47 25.67
CA ALA A 335 7.60 36.84 25.63
C ALA A 335 6.39 37.02 24.68
N ASP A 336 5.74 35.94 24.23
CA ASP A 336 4.61 35.96 23.30
C ASP A 336 4.89 36.62 21.93
N GLY A 337 6.15 36.59 21.48
CA GLY A 337 6.60 37.27 20.26
C GLY A 337 6.12 36.67 18.93
N LEU A 338 5.57 35.46 18.91
CA LEU A 338 5.03 34.86 17.67
C LEU A 338 3.76 35.56 17.18
N GLN A 339 2.89 36.00 18.08
CA GLN A 339 1.63 36.68 17.70
C GLN A 339 1.88 37.99 16.94
N PRO A 340 2.73 38.93 17.40
CA PRO A 340 3.03 40.14 16.63
C PRO A 340 3.74 39.82 15.31
N LEU A 341 4.64 38.83 15.24
CA LEU A 341 5.25 38.42 13.96
C LEU A 341 4.21 37.97 12.94
N VAL A 342 3.26 37.11 13.34
CA VAL A 342 2.20 36.64 12.44
C VAL A 342 1.27 37.78 12.01
N ALA A 343 0.96 38.73 12.91
CA ALA A 343 0.16 39.91 12.57
C ALA A 343 0.86 40.82 11.52
N LEU A 344 2.20 40.91 11.58
CA LEU A 344 3.00 41.73 10.67
C LEU A 344 3.08 41.16 9.24
N LEU A 345 2.83 39.86 9.04
CA LEU A 345 2.78 39.23 7.71
C LEU A 345 1.72 39.83 6.78
N SER A 346 0.69 40.48 7.35
CA SER A 346 -0.39 41.11 6.59
C SER A 346 -0.20 42.61 6.36
N LYS A 347 0.90 43.20 6.84
CA LYS A 347 1.20 44.64 6.71
C LYS A 347 1.86 44.95 5.35
N ASP A 348 2.54 46.09 5.26
CA ASP A 348 3.32 46.46 4.09
C ASP A 348 4.42 45.43 3.79
N MET A 349 4.89 45.41 2.54
CA MET A 349 5.80 44.38 2.04
C MET A 349 7.09 44.27 2.84
N ARG A 350 7.66 45.40 3.28
CA ARG A 350 8.93 45.39 4.02
C ARG A 350 8.77 44.72 5.38
N ARG A 351 7.71 45.07 6.13
CA ARG A 351 7.39 44.41 7.41
C ARG A 351 7.04 42.95 7.22
N ALA A 352 6.25 42.63 6.20
CA ALA A 352 5.83 41.25 5.92
C ALA A 352 7.02 40.35 5.56
N SER A 353 7.98 40.82 4.75
CA SER A 353 9.19 40.08 4.37
C SER A 353 10.06 39.77 5.59
N LEU A 354 10.40 40.80 6.39
CA LEU A 354 11.22 40.62 7.59
C LEU A 354 10.52 39.75 8.65
N ALA A 355 9.20 39.91 8.81
CA ALA A 355 8.42 39.07 9.71
C ALA A 355 8.42 37.60 9.25
N ALA A 356 8.32 37.35 7.95
CA ALA A 356 8.43 36.00 7.39
C ALA A 356 9.83 35.42 7.62
N GLN A 357 10.89 36.16 7.31
CA GLN A 357 12.26 35.73 7.53
C GLN A 357 12.52 35.38 9.01
N GLY A 358 12.13 36.28 9.92
CA GLY A 358 12.23 36.04 11.36
C GLY A 358 11.46 34.80 11.79
N LEU A 359 10.22 34.64 11.31
CA LEU A 359 9.40 33.47 11.60
C LEU A 359 10.05 32.16 11.10
N GLY A 360 10.70 32.19 9.93
CA GLY A 360 11.47 31.07 9.39
C GLY A 360 12.61 30.65 10.29
N HIS A 361 13.44 31.59 10.75
CA HIS A 361 14.53 31.31 11.70
C HIS A 361 14.01 30.70 13.02
N ILE A 362 12.88 31.21 13.53
CA ILE A 362 12.28 30.73 14.78
C ILE A 362 11.70 29.31 14.65
N CYS A 363 11.13 28.98 13.48
CA CYS A 363 10.52 27.67 13.22
C CYS A 363 11.53 26.61 12.77
N PHE A 364 12.75 27.01 12.37
CA PHE A 364 13.80 26.11 11.93
C PHE A 364 14.13 25.05 12.98
N HIS A 365 13.87 23.78 12.66
CA HIS A 365 14.01 22.62 13.56
C HIS A 365 13.41 22.82 14.98
N ASN A 366 12.26 23.48 15.06
CA ASN A 366 11.60 23.83 16.32
C ASN A 366 10.09 23.49 16.32
N PRO A 367 9.71 22.24 16.60
CA PRO A 367 8.31 21.80 16.57
C PRO A 367 7.35 22.62 17.46
N PRO A 368 7.71 23.02 18.70
CA PRO A 368 6.86 23.92 19.50
C PRO A 368 6.56 25.26 18.81
N ALA A 369 7.57 25.87 18.18
CA ALA A 369 7.40 27.12 17.45
C ALA A 369 6.55 26.93 16.19
N GLN A 370 6.78 25.86 15.43
CA GLN A 370 5.98 25.50 14.25
C GLN A 370 4.50 25.40 14.61
N LEU A 371 4.17 24.62 15.65
CA LEU A 371 2.79 24.41 16.10
C LEU A 371 2.12 25.72 16.55
N ARG A 372 2.84 26.53 17.33
CA ARG A 372 2.31 27.80 17.82
C ARG A 372 2.12 28.82 16.70
N ALA A 373 3.05 28.91 15.75
CA ALA A 373 2.92 29.77 14.57
C ALA A 373 1.72 29.36 13.69
N ALA A 374 1.54 28.06 13.45
CA ALA A 374 0.41 27.54 12.68
C ALA A 374 -0.94 27.91 13.32
N ARG A 375 -1.09 27.70 14.64
CA ARG A 375 -2.31 28.08 15.41
C ARG A 375 -2.64 29.56 15.36
N LEU A 376 -1.62 30.41 15.23
CA LEU A 376 -1.79 31.87 15.08
C LEU A 376 -2.19 32.29 13.66
N GLY A 377 -2.33 31.35 12.71
CA GLY A 377 -2.72 31.64 11.33
C GLY A 377 -1.55 31.96 10.40
N ALA A 378 -0.31 31.64 10.79
CA ALA A 378 0.88 31.91 9.96
C ALA A 378 0.79 31.28 8.57
N ILE A 379 0.30 30.04 8.47
CA ILE A 379 0.23 29.30 7.20
C ILE A 379 -0.62 30.07 6.17
N ARG A 380 -1.84 30.46 6.54
CA ARG A 380 -2.73 31.28 5.70
C ARG A 380 -2.09 32.60 5.31
N ALA A 381 -1.46 33.29 6.26
CA ALA A 381 -0.82 34.58 6.00
C ALA A 381 0.36 34.45 5.02
N LEU A 382 1.19 33.42 5.16
CA LEU A 382 2.33 33.15 4.28
C LEU A 382 1.88 32.73 2.88
N VAL A 383 0.88 31.87 2.76
CA VAL A 383 0.34 31.47 1.44
C VAL A 383 -0.22 32.69 0.68
N ARG A 384 -0.91 33.59 1.38
CA ARG A 384 -1.36 34.87 0.80
C ARG A 384 -0.21 35.79 0.42
N LEU A 385 0.83 35.87 1.25
CA LEU A 385 2.01 36.69 0.96
C LEU A 385 2.74 36.20 -0.29
N ILE A 386 2.95 34.89 -0.43
CA ILE A 386 3.49 34.25 -1.64
C ILE A 386 2.65 34.59 -2.88
N GLY A 387 1.32 34.61 -2.72
CA GLY A 387 0.37 34.96 -3.78
C GLY A 387 0.46 36.41 -4.27
N ARG A 388 1.05 37.33 -3.50
CA ARG A 388 1.24 38.74 -3.91
C ARG A 388 2.34 38.94 -4.96
N ARG A 389 3.21 37.94 -5.16
CA ARG A 389 4.27 37.91 -6.20
C ARG A 389 5.25 39.10 -6.18
N SER A 390 5.55 39.66 -5.01
CA SER A 390 6.62 40.67 -4.88
C SER A 390 7.97 39.99 -4.65
N GLU A 391 8.96 40.38 -5.43
CA GLU A 391 10.36 39.93 -5.27
C GLU A 391 10.87 40.19 -3.84
N GLY A 392 11.72 39.31 -3.30
CA GLY A 392 12.14 39.29 -1.89
C GLY A 392 11.12 38.69 -0.92
N SER A 393 9.86 39.14 -0.97
CA SER A 393 8.80 38.63 -0.09
C SER A 393 8.45 37.17 -0.34
N VAL A 394 8.53 36.72 -1.60
CA VAL A 394 8.29 35.33 -1.97
C VAL A 394 9.35 34.42 -1.36
N ARG A 395 10.63 34.82 -1.41
CA ARG A 395 11.75 34.05 -0.85
C ARG A 395 11.58 33.84 0.65
N ASP A 396 11.37 34.93 1.39
CA ASP A 396 11.28 34.89 2.84
C ASP A 396 10.00 34.16 3.30
N ALA A 397 8.90 34.33 2.56
CA ALA A 397 7.64 33.65 2.84
C ALA A 397 7.69 32.14 2.54
N THR A 398 8.33 31.71 1.45
CA THR A 398 8.53 30.26 1.18
C THR A 398 9.51 29.64 2.16
N TYR A 399 10.56 30.38 2.57
CA TYR A 399 11.46 29.95 3.65
C TYR A 399 10.70 29.70 4.96
N ALA A 400 9.88 30.67 5.38
CA ALA A 400 9.07 30.55 6.59
C ALA A 400 8.05 29.40 6.49
N LEU A 401 7.36 29.30 5.36
CA LEU A 401 6.35 28.29 5.13
C LEU A 401 6.98 26.89 5.18
N TRP A 402 8.08 26.67 4.46
CA TRP A 402 8.77 25.38 4.47
C TRP A 402 9.15 24.95 5.89
N ASN A 403 9.73 25.86 6.68
CA ASN A 403 10.12 25.58 8.05
C ASN A 403 8.94 25.32 8.99
N ILE A 404 7.74 25.81 8.67
CA ILE A 404 6.50 25.47 9.40
C ILE A 404 5.96 24.10 8.96
N LEU A 405 6.08 23.75 7.68
CA LEU A 405 5.53 22.51 7.11
C LEU A 405 6.38 21.28 7.39
N VAL A 406 7.70 21.43 7.45
CA VAL A 406 8.63 20.29 7.51
C VAL A 406 8.36 19.41 8.73
N GLY A 407 8.06 18.13 8.48
CA GLY A 407 7.74 17.15 9.51
C GLY A 407 6.34 17.27 10.13
N GLN A 408 5.47 18.16 9.63
CA GLN A 408 4.16 18.45 10.19
C GLN A 408 3.04 18.16 9.18
N LYS A 409 2.42 16.97 9.30
CA LYS A 409 1.36 16.52 8.37
C LYS A 409 0.13 17.44 8.43
N ASP A 410 -0.29 17.86 9.62
CA ASP A 410 -1.48 18.71 9.81
C ASP A 410 -1.26 20.13 9.25
N HIS A 411 -0.03 20.64 9.36
CA HIS A 411 0.33 21.92 8.74
C HIS A 411 0.30 21.82 7.22
N SER A 412 0.76 20.70 6.66
CA SER A 412 0.71 20.44 5.22
C SER A 412 -0.73 20.36 4.71
N ALA A 413 -1.63 19.70 5.44
CA ALA A 413 -3.06 19.69 5.15
C ALA A 413 -3.68 21.09 5.21
N THR A 414 -3.31 21.89 6.22
CA THR A 414 -3.76 23.28 6.36
C THR A 414 -3.27 24.15 5.20
N ALA A 415 -2.00 24.06 4.83
CA ALA A 415 -1.45 24.81 3.69
C ALA A 415 -2.11 24.41 2.37
N PHE A 416 -2.42 23.13 2.20
CA PHE A 416 -3.15 22.63 1.04
C PHE A 416 -4.55 23.26 0.94
N ARG A 417 -5.32 23.28 2.04
CA ARG A 417 -6.64 23.94 2.12
C ARG A 417 -6.57 25.44 1.86
N GLU A 418 -5.51 26.10 2.28
CA GLU A 418 -5.28 27.53 2.02
C GLU A 418 -4.82 27.82 0.57
N GLY A 419 -4.71 26.81 -0.30
CA GLY A 419 -4.39 26.97 -1.72
C GLY A 419 -2.89 27.01 -2.04
N ALA A 420 -2.03 26.49 -1.15
CA ALA A 420 -0.58 26.49 -1.36
C ALA A 420 -0.14 25.82 -2.67
N ALA A 421 -0.86 24.79 -3.14
CA ALA A 421 -0.53 24.11 -4.40
C ALA A 421 -0.56 25.08 -5.60
N ALA A 422 -1.59 25.93 -5.68
CA ALA A 422 -1.77 26.90 -6.76
C ALA A 422 -0.79 28.09 -6.66
N THR A 423 -0.39 28.46 -5.43
CA THR A 423 0.55 29.57 -5.23
C THR A 423 2.01 29.15 -5.39
N LEU A 424 2.39 27.92 -5.07
CA LEU A 424 3.78 27.48 -5.18
C LEU A 424 4.17 27.08 -6.61
N LEU A 425 3.28 26.43 -7.35
CA LEU A 425 3.63 25.85 -8.65
C LEU A 425 4.14 26.85 -9.70
N PRO A 426 3.57 28.08 -9.82
CA PRO A 426 4.09 29.07 -10.76
C PRO A 426 5.54 29.50 -10.46
N ILE A 427 6.03 29.34 -9.23
CA ILE A 427 7.42 29.62 -8.85
C ILE A 427 8.36 28.60 -9.48
N MET A 428 7.92 27.34 -9.61
CA MET A 428 8.72 26.24 -10.17
C MET A 428 8.78 26.23 -11.70
N LYS A 429 7.91 26.99 -12.38
CA LYS A 429 7.99 27.10 -13.84
C LYS A 429 9.23 27.95 -14.16
N PRO A 430 10.13 27.47 -15.03
CA PRO A 430 11.42 28.12 -15.26
C PRO A 430 11.20 29.52 -15.84
N LEU A 431 11.27 30.52 -14.96
CA LEU A 431 11.68 31.85 -15.33
C LEU A 431 13.20 31.76 -15.45
N THR A 432 13.67 31.72 -16.69
CA THR A 432 15.05 32.07 -17.02
C THR A 432 15.39 33.35 -16.24
N ASN A 433 16.28 33.22 -15.24
CA ASN A 433 16.71 34.24 -14.25
C ASN A 433 16.03 34.27 -12.85
N GLY A 434 15.37 33.19 -12.41
CA GLY A 434 14.84 33.11 -11.03
C GLY A 434 15.90 32.91 -9.94
N ASP A 435 15.67 33.47 -8.75
CA ASP A 435 16.46 33.25 -7.53
C ASP A 435 16.44 31.76 -7.10
N ASN A 436 17.61 31.12 -7.13
CA ASN A 436 17.80 29.71 -6.76
C ASN A 436 17.33 29.41 -5.33
N GLU A 437 17.52 30.33 -4.38
CA GLU A 437 17.09 30.13 -3.00
C GLU A 437 15.56 30.06 -2.90
N THR A 438 14.87 30.97 -3.58
CA THR A 438 13.41 30.94 -3.68
C THR A 438 12.90 29.63 -4.26
N LEU A 439 13.56 29.10 -5.30
CA LEU A 439 13.20 27.82 -5.92
C LEU A 439 13.41 26.64 -4.96
N VAL A 440 14.54 26.59 -4.25
CA VAL A 440 14.82 25.57 -3.23
C VAL A 440 13.74 25.59 -2.15
N ASN A 441 13.41 26.78 -1.62
CA ASN A 441 12.38 26.93 -0.59
C ASN A 441 10.99 26.51 -1.08
N ALA A 442 10.65 26.85 -2.33
CA ALA A 442 9.39 26.44 -2.95
C ALA A 442 9.32 24.91 -3.14
N LEU A 443 10.40 24.28 -3.59
CA LEU A 443 10.49 22.81 -3.70
C LEU A 443 10.40 22.13 -2.33
N GLY A 444 11.00 22.71 -1.29
CA GLY A 444 10.86 22.25 0.09
C GLY A 444 9.42 22.33 0.61
N CYS A 445 8.73 23.44 0.30
CA CYS A 445 7.30 23.58 0.57
C CYS A 445 6.48 22.51 -0.16
N VAL A 446 6.70 22.31 -1.45
CA VAL A 446 5.98 21.31 -2.27
C VAL A 446 6.24 19.89 -1.77
N THR A 447 7.47 19.56 -1.44
CA THR A 447 7.85 18.25 -0.88
C THR A 447 7.11 17.97 0.42
N SER A 448 6.94 18.99 1.27
CA SER A 448 6.19 18.88 2.53
C SER A 448 4.68 18.82 2.27
N LEU A 449 4.17 19.64 1.34
CA LEU A 449 2.76 19.70 0.93
C LEU A 449 2.25 18.35 0.42
N LEU A 450 3.10 17.58 -0.25
CA LEU A 450 2.79 16.25 -0.78
C LEU A 450 2.50 15.19 0.30
N THR A 451 2.66 15.53 1.59
CA THR A 451 2.18 14.69 2.71
C THR A 451 0.68 14.87 3.01
N ALA A 452 0.04 15.90 2.43
CA ALA A 452 -1.40 16.13 2.55
C ALA A 452 -2.19 15.26 1.56
N ALA A 453 -3.34 14.75 2.01
CA ALA A 453 -4.25 14.00 1.15
C ALA A 453 -4.75 14.87 -0.03
N GLY A 454 -4.79 14.28 -1.23
CA GLY A 454 -5.20 14.97 -2.47
C GLY A 454 -4.17 15.93 -3.06
N ALA A 455 -3.05 16.21 -2.39
CA ALA A 455 -2.02 17.12 -2.90
C ALA A 455 -1.35 16.58 -4.18
N GLN A 456 -1.15 15.26 -4.28
CA GLN A 456 -0.57 14.62 -5.45
C GLN A 456 -1.46 14.77 -6.70
N ASP A 457 -2.77 14.58 -6.55
CA ASP A 457 -3.75 14.79 -7.62
C ASP A 457 -3.76 16.26 -8.06
N ALA A 458 -3.87 17.19 -7.12
CA ALA A 458 -3.95 18.61 -7.40
C ALA A 458 -2.66 19.13 -8.07
N LEU A 459 -1.49 18.81 -7.53
CA LEU A 459 -0.22 19.22 -8.13
C LEU A 459 0.01 18.56 -9.49
N GLY A 460 -0.28 17.26 -9.61
CA GLY A 460 -0.14 16.50 -10.85
C GLY A 460 -1.09 16.97 -11.96
N ALA A 461 -2.31 17.41 -11.62
CA ALA A 461 -3.24 17.99 -12.58
C ALA A 461 -2.80 19.38 -13.07
N ASN A 462 -2.07 20.14 -12.25
CA ASN A 462 -1.63 21.49 -12.58
C ASN A 462 -0.25 21.55 -13.29
N GLY A 463 0.35 20.41 -13.63
CA GLY A 463 1.60 20.32 -14.38
C GLY A 463 2.87 20.24 -13.52
N ALA A 464 2.75 19.84 -12.25
CA ALA A 464 3.91 19.68 -11.37
C ALA A 464 4.86 18.56 -11.84
N VAL A 465 4.33 17.51 -12.49
CA VAL A 465 5.15 16.40 -13.01
C VAL A 465 6.13 16.91 -14.06
N GLU A 466 5.63 17.65 -15.05
CA GLU A 466 6.42 18.22 -16.14
C GLU A 466 7.43 19.23 -15.63
N ALA A 467 7.02 20.10 -14.69
CA ALA A 467 7.90 21.10 -14.09
C ALA A 467 9.06 20.44 -13.30
N LEU A 468 8.75 19.45 -12.46
CA LEU A 468 9.75 18.73 -11.68
C LEU A 468 10.70 17.93 -12.57
N CYS A 469 10.19 17.23 -13.59
CA CYS A 469 11.05 16.53 -14.54
C CYS A 469 11.97 17.50 -15.28
N LYS A 470 11.49 18.67 -15.71
CA LYS A 470 12.33 19.68 -16.36
C LYS A 470 13.45 20.20 -15.44
N LEU A 471 13.18 20.35 -14.14
CA LEU A 471 14.20 20.73 -13.15
C LEU A 471 15.27 19.64 -12.90
N LEU A 472 15.12 18.44 -13.47
CA LEU A 472 16.17 17.40 -13.46
C LEU A 472 17.17 17.54 -14.61
N ASP A 473 16.91 18.43 -15.58
CA ASP A 473 17.80 18.64 -16.72
C ASP A 473 19.17 19.20 -16.29
N GLU A 474 20.21 18.91 -17.08
CA GLU A 474 21.61 19.22 -16.76
C GLU A 474 21.87 20.73 -16.56
N ASP A 475 21.07 21.57 -17.21
CA ASP A 475 21.11 23.03 -17.08
C ASP A 475 20.69 23.53 -15.69
N SER A 476 20.03 22.70 -14.89
CA SER A 476 19.60 23.07 -13.54
C SER A 476 20.74 22.89 -12.52
N PRO A 477 20.96 23.85 -11.60
CA PRO A 477 21.87 23.69 -10.47
C PRO A 477 21.63 22.38 -9.71
N LEU A 478 22.71 21.72 -9.29
CA LEU A 478 22.61 20.38 -8.69
C LEU A 478 21.79 20.35 -7.40
N ALA A 479 21.86 21.40 -6.57
CA ALA A 479 21.01 21.55 -5.39
C ALA A 479 19.51 21.56 -5.76
N LEU A 480 19.14 22.19 -6.88
CA LEU A 480 17.76 22.18 -7.37
C LEU A 480 17.37 20.81 -7.91
N ARG A 481 18.26 20.14 -8.64
CA ARG A 481 18.04 18.77 -9.12
C ARG A 481 17.79 17.79 -7.97
N GLU A 482 18.55 17.90 -6.87
CA GLU A 482 18.32 17.08 -5.66
C GLU A 482 16.94 17.30 -5.05
N GLN A 483 16.52 18.56 -4.87
CA GLN A 483 15.21 18.90 -4.32
C GLN A 483 14.08 18.50 -5.27
N ALA A 484 14.26 18.69 -6.57
CA ALA A 484 13.28 18.28 -7.57
C ALA A 484 13.10 16.76 -7.62
N ALA A 485 14.19 15.98 -7.51
CA ALA A 485 14.12 14.52 -7.41
C ALA A 485 13.36 14.08 -6.14
N SER A 486 13.59 14.75 -5.01
CA SER A 486 12.86 14.47 -3.76
C SER A 486 11.36 14.78 -3.86
N ALA A 487 11.02 15.95 -4.39
CA ALA A 487 9.63 16.35 -4.63
C ALA A 487 8.94 15.40 -5.63
N LEU A 488 9.65 15.00 -6.70
CA LEU A 488 9.13 14.06 -7.69
C LEU A 488 8.89 12.69 -7.06
N ALA A 489 9.82 12.16 -6.25
CA ALA A 489 9.61 10.90 -5.55
C ALA A 489 8.31 10.91 -4.72
N ASN A 490 8.04 11.99 -4.00
CA ASN A 490 6.79 12.14 -3.23
C ASN A 490 5.56 12.31 -4.13
N LEU A 491 5.66 13.06 -5.24
CA LEU A 491 4.56 13.28 -6.19
C LEU A 491 4.12 11.98 -6.88
N LEU A 492 5.06 11.06 -7.08
CA LEU A 492 4.84 9.77 -7.72
C LEU A 492 4.39 8.67 -6.75
N SER A 493 4.63 8.83 -5.45
CA SER A 493 4.43 7.77 -4.46
C SER A 493 2.96 7.32 -4.39
N GLY A 494 2.69 6.09 -4.82
CA GLY A 494 1.33 5.53 -4.83
C GLY A 494 0.39 6.14 -5.87
N HIS A 495 0.89 6.94 -6.83
CA HIS A 495 0.05 7.69 -7.76
C HIS A 495 0.30 7.33 -9.22
N SER A 496 -0.46 6.36 -9.74
CA SER A 496 -0.22 5.74 -11.05
C SER A 496 -0.29 6.70 -12.24
N GLU A 497 -1.21 7.67 -12.24
CA GLU A 497 -1.33 8.63 -13.35
C GLU A 497 -0.12 9.59 -13.42
N ASN A 498 0.34 10.11 -12.28
CA ASN A 498 1.56 10.92 -12.22
C ASN A 498 2.78 10.11 -12.66
N CYS A 499 2.86 8.82 -12.30
CA CYS A 499 3.92 7.93 -12.80
C CYS A 499 3.89 7.78 -14.31
N ARG A 500 2.71 7.53 -14.91
CA ARG A 500 2.57 7.42 -16.37
C ARG A 500 2.94 8.73 -17.08
N LYS A 501 2.51 9.88 -16.55
CA LYS A 501 2.89 11.20 -17.07
C LYS A 501 4.40 11.41 -17.01
N ALA A 502 5.02 11.12 -15.86
CA ALA A 502 6.46 11.26 -15.69
C ALA A 502 7.22 10.34 -16.65
N ALA A 503 6.82 9.09 -16.78
CA ALA A 503 7.45 8.10 -17.65
C ALA A 503 7.34 8.49 -19.14
N TYR A 504 6.13 8.77 -19.63
CA TYR A 504 5.87 8.83 -21.07
C TYR A 504 5.66 10.23 -21.64
N LYS A 505 5.29 11.23 -20.83
CA LYS A 505 5.06 12.61 -21.29
C LYS A 505 6.20 13.55 -20.91
N ALA A 506 6.89 13.29 -19.79
CA ALA A 506 7.91 14.17 -19.25
C ALA A 506 9.34 13.58 -19.30
N ALA A 507 9.55 12.42 -19.96
CA ALA A 507 10.84 11.73 -20.09
C ALA A 507 11.60 11.60 -18.74
N GLY A 508 10.85 11.37 -17.66
CA GLY A 508 11.36 11.28 -16.29
C GLY A 508 12.34 10.12 -16.10
N LEU A 509 12.11 8.98 -16.77
CA LEU A 509 13.04 7.84 -16.72
C LEU A 509 14.45 8.25 -17.16
N GLN A 510 14.59 8.80 -18.36
CA GLN A 510 15.89 9.13 -18.94
C GLN A 510 16.62 10.21 -18.12
N ARG A 511 15.88 11.20 -17.60
CA ARG A 511 16.43 12.26 -16.74
C ARG A 511 16.92 11.72 -15.40
N LEU A 512 16.13 10.84 -14.77
CA LEU A 512 16.52 10.21 -13.50
C LEU A 512 17.73 9.28 -13.68
N ILE A 513 17.83 8.55 -14.79
CA ILE A 513 18.99 7.70 -15.09
C ILE A 513 20.27 8.53 -15.23
N ARG A 514 20.24 9.64 -15.99
CA ARG A 514 21.39 10.55 -16.10
C ARG A 514 21.75 11.19 -14.76
N LEU A 515 20.76 11.66 -14.00
CA LEU A 515 21.01 12.25 -12.69
C LEU A 515 21.58 11.24 -11.69
N LEU A 516 21.17 9.97 -11.79
CA LEU A 516 21.73 8.88 -10.99
C LEU A 516 23.20 8.62 -11.32
N GLN A 517 23.59 8.70 -12.60
CA GLN A 517 25.02 8.61 -13.01
C GLN A 517 25.85 9.71 -12.35
N VAL A 518 25.41 10.98 -12.46
CA VAL A 518 26.06 12.13 -11.82
C VAL A 518 26.19 11.93 -10.31
N SER A 519 25.14 11.41 -9.66
CA SER A 519 25.17 11.17 -8.21
C SER A 519 26.22 10.15 -7.77
N ILE A 520 26.55 9.17 -8.62
CA ILE A 520 27.59 8.18 -8.35
C ILE A 520 28.97 8.80 -8.57
N GLU A 521 29.15 9.53 -9.67
CA GLU A 521 30.41 10.21 -10.02
C GLU A 521 30.82 11.25 -8.98
N GLU A 522 29.86 12.01 -8.46
CA GLU A 522 30.08 13.03 -7.42
C GLU A 522 29.91 12.51 -5.98
N ASN A 523 29.69 11.21 -5.78
CA ASN A 523 29.49 10.58 -4.47
C ASN A 523 28.35 11.21 -3.64
N GLN A 524 27.26 11.62 -4.29
CA GLN A 524 26.10 12.26 -3.68
C GLN A 524 25.04 11.23 -3.28
N SER A 525 25.25 10.58 -2.13
CA SER A 525 24.35 9.52 -1.63
C SER A 525 22.88 9.96 -1.51
N ARG A 526 22.61 11.21 -1.10
CA ARG A 526 21.23 11.70 -0.96
C ARG A 526 20.52 11.88 -2.29
N LEU A 527 21.24 12.40 -3.29
CA LEU A 527 20.74 12.51 -4.66
C LEU A 527 20.43 11.14 -5.25
N ALA A 528 21.35 10.16 -5.07
CA ALA A 528 21.14 8.79 -5.51
C ALA A 528 19.86 8.18 -4.91
N GLU A 529 19.67 8.33 -3.59
CA GLU A 529 18.47 7.81 -2.91
C GLU A 529 17.18 8.48 -3.42
N ASN A 530 17.17 9.80 -3.64
CA ASN A 530 16.00 10.50 -4.20
C ASN A 530 15.67 10.01 -5.61
N CYS A 531 16.68 9.85 -6.47
CA CYS A 531 16.52 9.31 -7.82
C CYS A 531 15.98 7.88 -7.80
N CYS A 532 16.54 7.01 -6.96
CA CYS A 532 16.06 5.64 -6.81
C CYS A 532 14.64 5.56 -6.26
N ALA A 533 14.25 6.44 -5.34
CA ALA A 533 12.88 6.52 -4.83
C ALA A 533 11.88 6.89 -5.94
N ALA A 534 12.21 7.89 -6.76
CA ALA A 534 11.38 8.28 -7.90
C ALA A 534 11.28 7.14 -8.94
N LEU A 535 12.41 6.52 -9.31
CA LEU A 535 12.44 5.37 -10.22
C LEU A 535 11.65 4.17 -9.67
N ALA A 536 11.76 3.88 -8.36
CA ALA A 536 11.03 2.80 -7.73
C ALA A 536 9.52 3.00 -7.86
N ASN A 537 9.02 4.23 -7.67
CA ASN A 537 7.62 4.57 -7.85
C ASN A 537 7.17 4.47 -9.31
N LEU A 538 8.02 4.88 -10.27
CA LEU A 538 7.74 4.73 -11.70
C LEU A 538 7.59 3.25 -12.09
N VAL A 539 8.55 2.41 -11.71
CA VAL A 539 8.56 0.97 -12.02
C VAL A 539 7.38 0.25 -11.36
N ALA A 540 7.06 0.59 -10.10
CA ALA A 540 5.93 -0.01 -9.39
C ALA A 540 4.60 0.22 -10.13
N ALA A 541 4.37 1.45 -10.62
CA ALA A 541 3.06 1.86 -11.13
C ALA A 541 2.86 1.67 -12.65
N THR A 542 3.94 1.52 -13.43
CA THR A 542 3.88 1.55 -14.91
C THR A 542 4.00 0.16 -15.55
N GLY A 543 4.35 -0.86 -14.77
CA GLY A 543 4.34 -2.26 -15.22
C GLY A 543 5.64 -2.73 -15.90
N PRO A 544 5.62 -3.93 -16.51
CA PRO A 544 6.83 -4.63 -16.95
C PRO A 544 7.55 -3.98 -18.13
N MET A 545 6.86 -3.23 -18.98
CA MET A 545 7.49 -2.51 -20.10
C MET A 545 8.48 -1.45 -19.61
N LEU A 546 8.03 -0.55 -18.71
CA LEU A 546 8.92 0.46 -18.15
C LEU A 546 10.03 -0.17 -17.29
N ALA A 547 9.73 -1.29 -16.61
CA ALA A 547 10.76 -2.05 -15.89
C ALA A 547 11.86 -2.52 -16.85
N GLN A 548 11.49 -3.03 -18.04
CA GLN A 548 12.44 -3.44 -19.06
C GLN A 548 13.22 -2.25 -19.62
N ASP A 549 12.55 -1.13 -19.93
CA ASP A 549 13.23 0.10 -20.38
C ASP A 549 14.25 0.60 -19.35
N THR A 550 13.94 0.46 -18.06
CA THR A 550 14.84 0.83 -16.95
C THR A 550 16.07 -0.10 -16.92
N ILE A 551 15.90 -1.39 -17.22
CA ILE A 551 17.00 -2.35 -17.36
C ILE A 551 17.87 -2.02 -18.56
N ASP A 552 17.25 -1.75 -19.71
CA ASP A 552 17.95 -1.42 -20.96
C ASP A 552 18.72 -0.09 -20.84
N ALA A 553 18.26 0.82 -19.98
CA ALA A 553 18.97 2.03 -19.60
C ALA A 553 20.15 1.82 -18.62
N GLY A 554 20.50 0.56 -18.29
CA GLY A 554 21.70 0.23 -17.51
C GLY A 554 21.54 0.32 -15.98
N ILE A 555 20.32 0.28 -15.44
CA ILE A 555 20.09 0.48 -14.00
C ILE A 555 20.81 -0.52 -13.09
N LEU A 556 21.09 -1.75 -13.56
CA LEU A 556 21.76 -2.76 -12.74
C LEU A 556 23.23 -2.39 -12.48
N ASP A 557 23.91 -1.81 -13.46
CA ASP A 557 25.29 -1.33 -13.32
C ASP A 557 25.33 -0.09 -12.42
N LEU A 558 24.35 0.81 -12.56
CA LEU A 558 24.20 1.96 -11.67
C LEU A 558 23.92 1.53 -10.22
N ALA A 559 23.05 0.54 -10.01
CA ALA A 559 22.79 -0.01 -8.68
C ALA A 559 24.08 -0.59 -8.06
N ALA A 560 24.88 -1.31 -8.85
CA ALA A 560 26.19 -1.82 -8.40
C ALA A 560 27.16 -0.68 -8.04
N GLY A 561 27.17 0.42 -8.81
CA GLY A 561 27.92 1.63 -8.49
C GLY A 561 27.47 2.27 -7.18
N ILE A 562 26.16 2.43 -6.97
CA ILE A 562 25.61 3.01 -5.73
C ILE A 562 25.99 2.17 -4.51
N PHE A 563 26.02 0.85 -4.61
CA PHE A 563 26.47 0.00 -3.51
C PHE A 563 27.94 0.22 -3.11
N GLN A 564 28.77 0.78 -3.99
CA GLN A 564 30.16 1.11 -3.67
C GLN A 564 30.26 2.43 -2.90
N VAL A 565 29.45 3.43 -3.27
CA VAL A 565 29.53 4.80 -2.74
C VAL A 565 28.58 5.08 -1.57
N ASN A 566 27.43 4.39 -1.50
CA ASN A 566 26.41 4.61 -0.48
C ASN A 566 26.41 3.48 0.58
N PRO A 567 26.74 3.78 1.85
CA PRO A 567 26.74 2.79 2.92
C PRO A 567 25.32 2.36 3.35
N ARG A 568 24.27 3.15 3.05
CA ARG A 568 22.87 2.89 3.41
C ARG A 568 21.94 3.02 2.19
N PRO A 569 22.02 2.08 1.23
CA PRO A 569 21.35 2.17 -0.07
C PRO A 569 19.88 1.70 -0.03
N VAL A 570 19.05 2.33 0.80
CA VAL A 570 17.69 1.86 1.11
C VAL A 570 16.77 1.93 -0.10
N GLN A 571 16.76 3.06 -0.81
CA GLN A 571 15.87 3.27 -1.95
C GLN A 571 16.29 2.41 -3.15
N VAL A 572 17.57 2.08 -3.28
CA VAL A 572 18.06 1.12 -4.29
C VAL A 572 17.45 -0.26 -4.07
N PHE A 573 17.32 -0.71 -2.82
CA PHE A 573 16.65 -1.98 -2.52
C PHE A 573 15.18 -1.97 -2.94
N GLY A 574 14.48 -0.85 -2.71
CA GLY A 574 13.09 -0.68 -3.17
C GLY A 574 12.95 -0.73 -4.70
N LEU A 575 13.84 -0.04 -5.42
CA LEU A 575 13.88 -0.08 -6.89
C LEU A 575 14.12 -1.51 -7.40
N LEU A 576 15.13 -2.20 -6.87
CA LEU A 576 15.43 -3.57 -7.24
C LEU A 576 14.30 -4.55 -6.87
N ALA A 577 13.61 -4.32 -5.75
CA ALA A 577 12.43 -5.10 -5.37
C ALA A 577 11.35 -4.97 -6.43
N ASN A 578 11.03 -3.74 -6.86
CA ASN A 578 10.01 -3.49 -7.88
C ASN A 578 10.41 -4.05 -9.24
N LEU A 579 11.69 -3.96 -9.64
CA LEU A 579 12.19 -4.58 -10.86
C LEU A 579 12.04 -6.11 -10.82
N CYS A 580 12.43 -6.76 -9.73
CA CYS A 580 12.24 -8.21 -9.56
C CYS A 580 10.77 -8.62 -9.53
N TRP A 581 9.90 -7.78 -8.96
CA TRP A 581 8.46 -8.04 -8.96
C TRP A 581 7.88 -7.99 -10.38
N GLN A 582 8.22 -6.94 -11.14
CA GLN A 582 7.74 -6.78 -12.53
C GLN A 582 8.40 -7.80 -13.48
N LEU A 583 9.65 -8.19 -13.23
CA LEU A 583 10.45 -9.08 -14.07
C LEU A 583 11.09 -10.19 -13.20
N PRO A 584 10.34 -11.25 -12.82
CA PRO A 584 10.81 -12.28 -11.88
C PRO A 584 12.11 -13.01 -12.29
N HIS A 585 12.39 -13.10 -13.60
CA HIS A 585 13.62 -13.69 -14.11
C HIS A 585 14.89 -12.93 -13.69
N LEU A 586 14.77 -11.65 -13.30
CA LEU A 586 15.89 -10.84 -12.83
C LEU A 586 16.40 -11.25 -11.44
N CYS A 587 15.62 -11.96 -10.63
CA CYS A 587 16.04 -12.39 -9.29
C CYS A 587 17.42 -13.07 -9.29
N HIS A 588 17.72 -13.87 -10.33
CA HIS A 588 19.02 -14.53 -10.51
C HIS A 588 20.20 -13.58 -10.72
N LYS A 589 20.00 -12.43 -11.36
CA LYS A 589 21.03 -11.40 -11.53
C LYS A 589 21.10 -10.51 -10.29
N VAL A 590 19.95 -10.10 -9.76
CA VAL A 590 19.85 -9.15 -8.65
C VAL A 590 20.41 -9.73 -7.34
N TYR A 591 20.25 -11.03 -7.05
CA TYR A 591 20.87 -11.58 -5.83
C TYR A 591 22.41 -11.57 -5.88
N GLN A 592 23.00 -11.62 -7.08
CA GLN A 592 24.45 -11.66 -7.26
C GLN A 592 25.07 -10.29 -6.97
N LEU A 593 24.43 -9.21 -7.42
CA LEU A 593 24.87 -7.83 -7.19
C LEU A 593 24.50 -7.28 -5.80
N THR A 594 23.46 -7.82 -5.16
CA THR A 594 22.95 -7.26 -3.90
C THR A 594 23.90 -7.52 -2.72
N PRO A 595 24.35 -6.48 -1.98
CA PRO A 595 25.12 -6.65 -0.75
C PRO A 595 24.23 -7.19 0.38
N THR A 596 24.04 -8.51 0.43
CA THR A 596 23.07 -9.18 1.31
C THR A 596 23.24 -8.85 2.79
N GLN A 597 24.47 -8.66 3.26
CA GLN A 597 24.67 -8.28 4.67
C GLN A 597 24.10 -6.90 4.97
N ARG A 598 24.33 -5.90 4.09
CA ARG A 598 23.78 -4.55 4.24
C ARG A 598 22.25 -4.55 4.14
N LEU A 599 21.69 -5.38 3.25
CA LEU A 599 20.24 -5.59 3.15
C LEU A 599 19.65 -6.05 4.50
N VAL A 600 20.28 -7.03 5.15
CA VAL A 600 19.83 -7.54 6.47
C VAL A 600 20.13 -6.55 7.59
N ASP A 601 21.21 -5.77 7.51
CA ASP A 601 21.53 -4.74 8.50
C ASP A 601 20.45 -3.65 8.55
N VAL A 602 19.78 -3.35 7.43
CA VAL A 602 18.59 -2.48 7.37
C VAL A 602 17.38 -3.06 8.13
N LEU A 603 17.38 -4.35 8.47
CA LEU A 603 16.29 -4.97 9.24
C LEU A 603 16.58 -5.01 10.75
N LYS A 604 17.80 -4.70 11.17
CA LYS A 604 18.16 -4.71 12.59
C LYS A 604 17.50 -3.51 13.30
N PRO A 605 16.98 -3.69 14.53
CA PRO A 605 16.39 -2.60 15.28
C PRO A 605 17.44 -1.53 15.59
N GLY A 606 17.14 -0.28 15.24
CA GLY A 606 17.92 0.90 15.57
C GLY A 606 17.01 2.08 15.88
N ASP A 607 17.49 3.03 16.69
CA ASP A 607 16.71 4.14 17.27
C ASP A 607 16.03 5.09 16.25
N GLN A 608 16.32 4.92 14.96
CA GLN A 608 15.81 5.77 13.87
C GLN A 608 15.38 5.01 12.61
N GLN A 609 15.10 3.71 12.67
CA GLN A 609 14.74 2.94 11.47
C GLN A 609 13.32 3.31 10.99
N PRO A 610 13.13 3.99 9.83
CA PRO A 610 11.77 4.25 9.34
C PRO A 610 11.15 2.96 8.80
N PRO A 611 9.85 2.70 9.01
CA PRO A 611 9.15 1.50 8.51
C PRO A 611 9.37 1.26 7.01
N ARG A 612 9.44 2.33 6.22
CA ARG A 612 9.70 2.29 4.76
C ARG A 612 11.03 1.63 4.39
N ALA A 613 12.06 1.76 5.21
CA ALA A 613 13.35 1.12 4.94
C ALA A 613 13.28 -0.39 5.13
N ALA A 614 12.62 -0.83 6.20
CA ALA A 614 12.38 -2.25 6.44
C ALA A 614 11.51 -2.86 5.33
N LEU A 615 10.49 -2.12 4.87
CA LEU A 615 9.63 -2.53 3.76
C LEU A 615 10.44 -2.77 2.47
N ALA A 616 11.26 -1.82 2.05
CA ALA A 616 12.10 -1.95 0.86
C ALA A 616 13.05 -3.16 0.94
N ALA A 617 13.70 -3.35 2.10
CA ALA A 617 14.62 -4.46 2.31
C ALA A 617 13.90 -5.83 2.34
N LEU A 618 12.75 -5.92 3.00
CA LEU A 618 11.93 -7.15 3.02
C LEU A 618 11.31 -7.46 1.66
N ALA A 619 10.88 -6.45 0.90
CA ALA A 619 10.34 -6.66 -0.43
C ALA A 619 11.40 -7.24 -1.38
N LEU A 620 12.62 -6.70 -1.36
CA LEU A 620 13.72 -7.29 -2.11
C LEU A 620 14.04 -8.70 -1.60
N ALA A 621 14.15 -8.90 -0.29
CA ALA A 621 14.44 -10.20 0.30
C ALA A 621 13.39 -11.27 -0.07
N ALA A 622 12.10 -10.92 -0.08
CA ALA A 622 11.00 -11.79 -0.47
C ALA A 622 11.17 -12.28 -1.92
N ASN A 623 11.50 -11.36 -2.84
CA ASN A 623 11.75 -11.69 -4.24
C ASN A 623 13.01 -12.54 -4.41
N LEU A 624 14.11 -12.17 -3.77
CA LEU A 624 15.36 -12.93 -3.83
C LEU A 624 15.23 -14.32 -3.21
N ALA A 625 14.42 -14.47 -2.15
CA ALA A 625 14.17 -15.75 -1.51
C ALA A 625 13.45 -16.76 -2.42
N SER A 626 12.94 -16.38 -3.59
CA SER A 626 12.47 -17.36 -4.60
C SER A 626 13.62 -18.20 -5.20
N VAL A 627 14.86 -17.71 -5.15
CA VAL A 627 16.04 -18.32 -5.78
C VAL A 627 16.86 -19.12 -4.74
N GLY A 628 17.12 -20.40 -5.02
CA GLY A 628 17.81 -21.33 -4.10
C GLY A 628 19.13 -20.79 -3.50
N PRO A 629 20.13 -20.39 -4.33
CA PRO A 629 21.37 -19.80 -3.83
C PRO A 629 21.19 -18.55 -2.97
N ALA A 630 20.17 -17.74 -3.25
CA ALA A 630 19.88 -16.52 -2.49
C ALA A 630 19.34 -16.86 -1.09
N LYS A 631 18.52 -17.91 -0.93
CA LYS A 631 18.04 -18.40 0.38
C LYS A 631 19.20 -18.66 1.32
N ALA A 632 20.20 -19.41 0.86
CA ALA A 632 21.37 -19.76 1.66
C ALA A 632 22.16 -18.51 2.11
N ARG A 633 22.30 -17.52 1.22
CA ARG A 633 23.00 -16.25 1.49
C ARG A 633 22.24 -15.37 2.47
N LEU A 634 20.92 -15.23 2.30
CA LEU A 634 20.05 -14.48 3.21
C LEU A 634 20.05 -15.08 4.62
N LEU A 635 19.94 -16.41 4.74
CA LEU A 635 20.04 -17.11 6.03
C LEU A 635 21.42 -16.91 6.66
N LYS A 636 22.51 -17.02 5.88
CA LYS A 636 23.87 -16.76 6.39
C LYS A 636 24.05 -15.33 6.90
N ALA A 637 23.38 -14.35 6.29
CA ALA A 637 23.42 -12.95 6.71
C ALA A 637 22.58 -12.66 7.98
N GLY A 638 21.79 -13.63 8.46
CA GLY A 638 21.01 -13.52 9.68
C GLY A 638 19.60 -12.93 9.51
N ILE A 639 18.98 -13.07 8.33
CA ILE A 639 17.66 -12.47 8.03
C ILE A 639 16.51 -12.99 8.90
N LEU A 640 16.63 -14.21 9.43
CA LEU A 640 15.52 -14.94 10.04
C LEU A 640 14.97 -14.23 11.29
N LYS A 641 15.85 -13.77 12.19
CA LYS A 641 15.42 -13.11 13.44
C LYS A 641 14.67 -11.81 13.16
N PRO A 642 15.19 -10.86 12.36
CA PRO A 642 14.42 -9.67 11.97
C PRO A 642 13.08 -10.00 11.31
N THR A 643 13.06 -10.98 10.40
CA THR A 643 11.83 -11.39 9.69
C THR A 643 10.77 -11.88 10.68
N ALA A 644 11.13 -12.75 11.63
CA ALA A 644 10.21 -13.24 12.65
C ALA A 644 9.68 -12.10 13.55
N THR A 645 10.55 -11.18 13.95
CA THR A 645 10.15 -9.99 14.72
C THR A 645 9.16 -9.10 13.96
N PHE A 646 9.38 -8.89 12.66
CA PHE A 646 8.48 -8.07 11.84
C PHE A 646 7.12 -8.72 11.61
N ILE A 647 7.03 -10.05 11.50
CA ILE A 647 5.73 -10.76 11.42
C ILE A 647 4.89 -10.51 12.69
N GLU A 648 5.55 -10.45 13.85
CA GLU A 648 4.93 -10.24 15.16
C GLU A 648 4.61 -8.79 15.48
N SER A 649 5.27 -7.83 14.81
CA SER A 649 5.03 -6.41 14.99
C SER A 649 3.58 -6.05 14.68
N ALA A 650 3.01 -5.13 15.46
CA ALA A 650 1.67 -4.58 15.23
C ALA A 650 1.70 -3.27 14.41
N VAL A 651 2.89 -2.76 14.06
CA VAL A 651 3.07 -1.35 13.64
C VAL A 651 2.73 -1.10 12.17
N ASP A 652 3.03 -2.03 11.26
CA ASP A 652 2.88 -1.81 9.82
C ASP A 652 2.49 -3.11 9.10
N ILE A 653 1.30 -3.13 8.49
CA ILE A 653 0.76 -4.30 7.78
C ILE A 653 1.63 -4.66 6.57
N ALA A 654 2.09 -3.69 5.79
CA ALA A 654 2.89 -3.95 4.60
C ALA A 654 4.23 -4.61 4.94
N VAL A 655 4.86 -4.17 6.03
CA VAL A 655 6.09 -4.78 6.56
C VAL A 655 5.84 -6.23 6.99
N ARG A 656 4.72 -6.50 7.68
CA ARG A 656 4.35 -7.86 8.10
C ARG A 656 4.11 -8.79 6.92
N VAL A 657 3.42 -8.30 5.89
CA VAL A 657 3.16 -9.04 4.66
C VAL A 657 4.48 -9.48 4.03
N HIS A 658 5.39 -8.55 3.75
CA HIS A 658 6.66 -8.89 3.11
C HIS A 658 7.57 -9.76 3.99
N ALA A 659 7.52 -9.59 5.33
CA ALA A 659 8.21 -10.50 6.24
C ALA A 659 7.64 -11.93 6.16
N SER A 660 6.32 -12.08 6.13
CA SER A 660 5.68 -13.38 6.01
C SER A 660 5.95 -14.06 4.65
N ILE A 661 5.96 -13.30 3.56
CA ILE A 661 6.36 -13.79 2.22
C ILE A 661 7.81 -14.25 2.24
N THR A 662 8.71 -13.42 2.80
CA THR A 662 10.15 -13.75 2.90
C THR A 662 10.34 -15.08 3.62
N LEU A 663 9.70 -15.27 4.77
CA LEU A 663 9.80 -16.53 5.52
C LEU A 663 9.25 -17.72 4.72
N ALA A 664 8.09 -17.59 4.10
CA ALA A 664 7.51 -18.68 3.32
C ALA A 664 8.40 -19.06 2.12
N ASN A 665 8.93 -18.08 1.38
CA ASN A 665 9.80 -18.31 0.24
C ASN A 665 11.15 -18.93 0.65
N LEU A 666 11.70 -18.53 1.82
CA LEU A 666 12.90 -19.17 2.38
C LEU A 666 12.71 -20.66 2.63
N LEU A 667 11.51 -21.10 2.99
CA LEU A 667 11.18 -22.50 3.30
C LEU A 667 10.80 -23.32 2.06
N GLU A 668 10.19 -22.68 1.06
CA GLU A 668 9.62 -23.34 -0.12
C GLU A 668 10.70 -24.08 -0.92
N ASN A 669 10.42 -25.29 -1.40
CA ASN A 669 11.30 -26.07 -2.29
C ASN A 669 12.79 -26.15 -1.86
N SER A 670 13.11 -26.09 -0.56
CA SER A 670 14.49 -26.20 -0.06
C SER A 670 14.53 -26.90 1.30
N PRO A 671 14.68 -28.23 1.32
CA PRO A 671 14.80 -29.00 2.56
C PRO A 671 15.96 -28.52 3.45
N GLU A 672 17.06 -28.06 2.87
CA GLU A 672 18.23 -27.52 3.58
C GLU A 672 17.88 -26.21 4.29
N SER A 673 17.12 -25.34 3.62
CA SER A 673 16.66 -24.07 4.21
C SER A 673 15.67 -24.31 5.34
N VAL A 674 14.74 -25.27 5.20
CA VAL A 674 13.84 -25.68 6.29
C VAL A 674 14.62 -26.15 7.52
N ALA A 675 15.64 -27.01 7.32
CA ALA A 675 16.48 -27.50 8.40
C ALA A 675 17.26 -26.35 9.08
N LYS A 676 17.82 -25.44 8.28
CA LYS A 676 18.58 -24.28 8.80
C LYS A 676 17.69 -23.29 9.56
N VAL A 677 16.51 -22.97 9.03
CA VAL A 677 15.54 -22.09 9.71
C VAL A 677 15.16 -22.66 11.06
N PHE A 678 14.84 -23.96 11.11
CA PHE A 678 14.49 -24.62 12.37
C PHE A 678 15.66 -24.69 13.35
N LEU A 679 16.87 -24.92 12.87
CA LEU A 679 18.08 -24.93 13.72
C LEU A 679 18.36 -23.55 14.34
N GLU A 680 18.21 -22.48 13.57
CA GLU A 680 18.46 -21.12 14.03
C GLU A 680 17.35 -20.57 14.94
N LEU A 681 16.10 -21.00 14.74
CA LEU A 681 14.94 -20.54 15.51
C LEU A 681 13.93 -21.68 15.80
N PRO A 682 14.25 -22.61 16.73
CA PRO A 682 13.44 -23.81 16.98
C PRO A 682 12.03 -23.55 17.55
N ASP A 683 11.82 -22.39 18.17
CA ASP A 683 10.57 -21.93 18.75
C ASP A 683 9.65 -21.23 17.74
N LEU A 684 10.12 -21.00 16.50
CA LEU A 684 9.36 -20.36 15.43
C LEU A 684 7.98 -21.00 15.20
N PRO A 685 7.81 -22.35 15.15
CA PRO A 685 6.48 -22.95 14.99
C PRO A 685 5.49 -22.51 16.06
N ARG A 686 5.92 -22.43 17.33
CA ARG A 686 5.09 -21.97 18.46
C ARG A 686 4.71 -20.52 18.35
N ARG A 687 5.63 -19.68 17.90
CA ARG A 687 5.38 -18.25 17.66
C ARG A 687 4.34 -18.05 16.55
N LEU A 688 4.51 -18.72 15.41
CA LEU A 688 3.57 -18.63 14.29
C LEU A 688 2.18 -19.20 14.62
N ALA A 689 2.13 -20.36 15.27
CA ALA A 689 0.87 -20.98 15.70
C ALA A 689 0.13 -20.09 16.72
N PHE A 690 0.86 -19.46 17.65
CA PHE A 690 0.29 -18.49 18.57
C PHE A 690 -0.35 -17.31 17.83
N LEU A 691 0.31 -16.77 16.80
CA LEU A 691 -0.24 -15.66 16.01
C LEU A 691 -1.53 -16.05 15.27
N LEU A 692 -1.62 -17.26 14.71
CA LEU A 692 -2.84 -17.74 14.03
C LEU A 692 -3.99 -18.01 15.00
N ASN A 693 -3.70 -18.41 16.24
CA ASN A 693 -4.70 -18.72 17.27
C ASN A 693 -5.15 -17.49 18.09
N LYS A 694 -4.64 -16.29 17.81
CA LYS A 694 -5.07 -15.08 18.52
C LYS A 694 -6.56 -14.80 18.29
N LYS A 695 -7.22 -14.24 19.31
CA LYS A 695 -8.62 -13.81 19.23
C LYS A 695 -8.82 -12.76 18.13
N THR A 696 -7.91 -11.78 18.06
CA THR A 696 -7.87 -10.81 16.96
C THR A 696 -7.10 -11.45 15.81
N PRO A 697 -7.75 -11.75 14.67
CA PRO A 697 -7.11 -12.42 13.55
C PRO A 697 -6.05 -11.51 12.90
N LEU A 698 -5.00 -12.11 12.36
CA LEU A 698 -4.06 -11.40 11.49
C LEU A 698 -4.75 -11.00 10.17
N PRO A 699 -4.24 -9.98 9.46
CA PRO A 699 -4.66 -9.70 8.08
C PRO A 699 -4.60 -10.96 7.20
N SER A 700 -5.56 -11.13 6.28
CA SER A 700 -5.74 -12.35 5.47
C SER A 700 -4.47 -12.79 4.74
N CYS A 701 -3.80 -11.86 4.05
CA CYS A 701 -2.54 -12.06 3.36
C CYS A 701 -1.41 -12.54 4.28
N VAL A 702 -1.31 -12.00 5.50
CA VAL A 702 -0.33 -12.45 6.50
C VAL A 702 -0.67 -13.88 6.98
N ARG A 703 -1.96 -14.17 7.22
CA ARG A 703 -2.40 -15.53 7.62
C ARG A 703 -2.03 -16.55 6.55
N GLU A 704 -2.21 -16.24 5.28
CA GLU A 704 -1.91 -17.13 4.18
C GLU A 704 -0.44 -17.57 4.20
N HIS A 705 0.48 -16.60 4.27
CA HIS A 705 1.91 -16.90 4.25
C HIS A 705 2.41 -17.53 5.56
N VAL A 706 1.85 -17.15 6.72
CA VAL A 706 2.16 -17.80 8.00
C VAL A 706 1.68 -19.25 8.02
N THR A 707 0.49 -19.52 7.48
CA THR A 707 -0.07 -20.87 7.34
C THR A 707 0.80 -21.71 6.41
N ARG A 708 1.21 -21.15 5.27
CA ARG A 708 2.14 -21.78 4.32
C ARG A 708 3.49 -22.08 4.98
N ALA A 709 4.06 -21.14 5.74
CA ALA A 709 5.31 -21.34 6.46
C ALA A 709 5.24 -22.49 7.49
N LEU A 710 4.16 -22.56 8.27
CA LEU A 710 3.94 -23.69 9.20
C LEU A 710 3.82 -25.02 8.48
N ALA A 711 3.10 -25.05 7.36
CA ALA A 711 2.95 -26.25 6.54
C ALA A 711 4.29 -26.74 5.97
N LEU A 712 5.13 -25.81 5.49
CA LEU A 712 6.48 -26.11 4.99
C LEU A 712 7.43 -26.57 6.12
N LEU A 713 7.35 -25.96 7.31
CA LEU A 713 8.09 -26.43 8.50
C LEU A 713 7.67 -27.85 8.91
N ALA A 714 6.41 -28.24 8.71
CA ALA A 714 5.94 -29.60 9.04
C ALA A 714 6.47 -30.68 8.06
N SER A 715 7.02 -30.30 6.91
CA SER A 715 7.49 -31.25 5.89
C SER A 715 8.65 -32.13 6.37
N ARG A 716 9.54 -31.59 7.22
CA ARG A 716 10.73 -32.29 7.71
C ARG A 716 10.52 -32.91 9.07
N GLU A 717 11.06 -34.12 9.28
CA GLU A 717 10.92 -34.85 10.53
C GLU A 717 11.38 -34.07 11.76
N ALA A 718 12.55 -33.42 11.69
CA ALA A 718 13.13 -32.66 12.80
C ALA A 718 12.23 -31.52 13.32
N SER A 719 11.60 -30.78 12.40
CA SER A 719 10.73 -29.64 12.73
C SER A 719 9.27 -30.04 12.93
N ARG A 720 8.80 -31.15 12.33
CA ARG A 720 7.42 -31.64 12.43
C ARG A 720 6.96 -31.87 13.86
N VAL A 721 7.84 -32.41 14.71
CA VAL A 721 7.52 -32.64 16.12
C VAL A 721 7.25 -31.32 16.83
N SER A 722 8.10 -30.31 16.62
CA SER A 722 7.89 -28.97 17.17
C SER A 722 6.61 -28.32 16.64
N VAL A 723 6.34 -28.40 15.33
CA VAL A 723 5.08 -27.88 14.74
C VAL A 723 3.87 -28.55 15.37
N LYS A 724 3.90 -29.86 15.59
CA LYS A 724 2.80 -30.59 16.21
C LYS A 724 2.52 -30.16 17.66
N GLU A 725 3.56 -29.90 18.44
CA GLU A 725 3.45 -29.51 19.86
C GLU A 725 3.22 -28.00 20.06
N SER A 726 3.20 -27.23 18.96
CA SER A 726 3.15 -25.77 18.97
C SER A 726 1.75 -25.15 19.07
N GLY A 727 0.69 -25.96 18.97
CA GLY A 727 -0.70 -25.50 18.77
C GLY A 727 -1.05 -25.23 17.29
N ALA A 728 -0.14 -25.55 16.36
CA ALA A 728 -0.41 -25.47 14.92
C ALA A 728 -1.53 -26.41 14.46
N PRO A 729 -1.70 -27.65 14.96
CA PRO A 729 -2.80 -28.50 14.52
C PRO A 729 -4.18 -27.85 14.71
N GLU A 730 -4.42 -27.18 15.84
CA GLU A 730 -5.64 -26.46 16.14
C GLU A 730 -5.83 -25.23 15.23
N ALA A 731 -4.74 -24.50 14.98
CA ALA A 731 -4.76 -23.36 14.05
C ALA A 731 -5.09 -23.81 12.63
N LEU A 732 -4.38 -24.81 12.10
CA LEU A 732 -4.57 -25.29 10.73
C LEU A 732 -5.98 -25.86 10.54
N TRP A 733 -6.51 -26.59 11.54
CA TRP A 733 -7.90 -27.03 11.52
C TRP A 733 -8.86 -25.87 11.34
N SER A 734 -8.79 -24.85 12.21
CA SER A 734 -9.78 -23.76 12.23
C SER A 734 -9.81 -22.97 10.93
N LEU A 735 -8.72 -22.99 10.15
CA LEU A 735 -8.58 -22.30 8.87
C LEU A 735 -9.09 -23.11 7.67
N LEU A 736 -9.48 -24.38 7.83
CA LEU A 736 -10.01 -25.20 6.73
C LEU A 736 -11.31 -24.67 6.13
N ASP A 737 -12.13 -23.96 6.92
CA ASP A 737 -13.40 -23.41 6.46
C ASP A 737 -13.22 -22.12 5.62
N ASN A 738 -12.01 -21.56 5.60
CA ASN A 738 -11.68 -20.38 4.81
C ASN A 738 -11.03 -20.81 3.49
N SER A 739 -11.71 -20.53 2.36
CA SER A 739 -11.29 -20.98 1.02
C SER A 739 -9.86 -20.58 0.67
N ASP A 740 -9.47 -19.33 0.98
CA ASP A 740 -8.14 -18.79 0.65
C ASP A 740 -7.02 -19.46 1.45
N LEU A 741 -7.33 -19.90 2.68
CA LEU A 741 -6.36 -20.52 3.58
C LEU A 741 -6.38 -22.05 3.54
N ALA A 742 -7.42 -22.64 2.95
CA ALA A 742 -7.64 -24.08 2.91
C ALA A 742 -6.46 -24.85 2.28
N LYS A 743 -5.79 -24.26 1.28
CA LYS A 743 -4.60 -24.85 0.64
C LYS A 743 -3.47 -25.05 1.66
N GLY A 744 -3.04 -23.98 2.32
CA GLY A 744 -1.97 -24.01 3.31
C GLY A 744 -2.32 -24.88 4.51
N ALA A 745 -3.56 -24.79 4.99
CA ALA A 745 -4.08 -25.59 6.09
C ALA A 745 -4.05 -27.10 5.76
N SER A 746 -4.55 -27.49 4.59
CA SER A 746 -4.58 -28.88 4.13
C SER A 746 -3.17 -29.43 3.94
N MET A 747 -2.25 -28.64 3.36
CA MET A 747 -0.84 -29.01 3.21
C MET A 747 -0.15 -29.24 4.57
N GLY A 748 -0.41 -28.39 5.55
CA GLY A 748 0.13 -28.55 6.90
C GLY A 748 -0.38 -29.81 7.58
N LEU A 749 -1.68 -30.11 7.46
CA LEU A 749 -2.28 -31.32 8.02
C LEU A 749 -1.82 -32.59 7.31
N LEU A 750 -1.63 -32.56 5.99
CA LEU A 750 -0.98 -33.63 5.22
C LEU A 750 0.39 -33.97 5.82
N ASN A 751 1.23 -32.95 6.03
CA ASN A 751 2.59 -33.12 6.55
C ASN A 751 2.60 -33.62 8.01
N LEU A 752 1.64 -33.18 8.83
CA LEU A 752 1.51 -33.64 10.22
C LEU A 752 0.96 -35.07 10.34
N ALA A 753 0.07 -35.49 9.45
CA ALA A 753 -0.56 -36.81 9.47
C ALA A 753 0.36 -37.96 9.01
N LEU A 754 1.55 -37.64 8.50
CA LEU A 754 2.49 -38.63 7.98
C LEU A 754 2.87 -39.71 9.01
N VAL A 755 3.03 -39.33 10.28
CA VAL A 755 3.48 -40.22 11.36
C VAL A 755 2.32 -41.00 11.97
N ALA A 756 2.30 -42.33 11.78
CA ALA A 756 1.20 -43.21 12.22
C ALA A 756 0.78 -43.06 13.69
N LYS A 757 1.77 -42.95 14.59
CA LYS A 757 1.60 -42.84 16.06
C LYS A 757 0.81 -41.59 16.47
N ASP A 758 0.72 -40.61 15.57
CA ASP A 758 0.27 -39.26 15.85
C ASP A 758 -1.08 -38.94 15.22
N ARG A 759 -1.57 -39.81 14.33
CA ARG A 759 -2.84 -39.64 13.61
C ARG A 759 -4.03 -39.54 14.56
N ASP A 760 -4.06 -40.38 15.60
CA ASP A 760 -5.15 -40.36 16.58
C ASP A 760 -5.28 -39.02 17.33
N LYS A 761 -4.16 -38.31 17.53
CA LYS A 761 -4.17 -36.98 18.15
C LYS A 761 -4.71 -35.89 17.22
N LEU A 762 -4.56 -36.09 15.90
CA LEU A 762 -5.10 -35.20 14.86
C LEU A 762 -6.59 -35.48 14.62
N LEU A 763 -7.05 -36.72 14.81
CA LEU A 763 -8.44 -37.15 14.71
C LEU A 763 -9.31 -36.66 15.89
N LYS A 764 -9.32 -35.36 16.20
CA LYS A 764 -10.39 -34.81 17.06
C LYS A 764 -11.72 -34.77 16.28
N LYS A 765 -12.85 -34.72 17.00
CA LYS A 765 -14.20 -34.76 16.39
C LYS A 765 -14.39 -33.64 15.35
N GLY A 766 -14.48 -34.02 14.07
CA GLY A 766 -14.88 -33.13 12.97
C GLY A 766 -13.80 -32.79 11.94
N LEU A 767 -12.54 -33.23 12.11
CA LEU A 767 -11.48 -32.95 11.12
C LEU A 767 -11.80 -33.57 9.75
N VAL A 768 -12.12 -34.88 9.74
CA VAL A 768 -12.43 -35.60 8.49
C VAL A 768 -13.61 -34.98 7.77
N SER A 769 -14.67 -34.60 8.49
CA SER A 769 -15.85 -33.95 7.89
C SER A 769 -15.56 -32.58 7.27
N ARG A 770 -14.49 -31.90 7.68
CA ARG A 770 -14.04 -30.62 7.09
C ARG A 770 -13.13 -30.82 5.88
N LEU A 771 -12.31 -31.88 5.88
CA LEU A 771 -11.43 -32.20 4.76
C LEU A 771 -12.19 -32.71 3.53
N VAL A 772 -13.28 -33.46 3.72
CA VAL A 772 -14.01 -34.07 2.61
C VAL A 772 -14.63 -33.05 1.64
N PRO A 773 -15.30 -31.98 2.08
CA PRO A 773 -15.77 -30.92 1.19
C PRO A 773 -14.65 -30.27 0.37
N LEU A 774 -13.45 -30.14 0.96
CA LEU A 774 -12.30 -29.52 0.29
C LEU A 774 -11.73 -30.36 -0.86
N LEU A 775 -12.12 -31.63 -1.02
CA LEU A 775 -11.74 -32.45 -2.18
C LEU A 775 -12.19 -31.83 -3.51
N ARG A 776 -13.22 -30.97 -3.49
CA ARG A 776 -13.69 -30.21 -4.67
C ARG A 776 -12.96 -28.88 -4.85
N HIS A 777 -12.16 -28.44 -3.89
CA HIS A 777 -11.51 -27.14 -3.92
C HIS A 777 -10.35 -27.16 -4.93
N PRO A 778 -10.30 -26.19 -5.87
CA PRO A 778 -9.35 -26.23 -7.00
C PRO A 778 -7.88 -26.24 -6.54
N GLN A 779 -7.56 -25.49 -5.48
CA GLN A 779 -6.18 -25.36 -5.01
C GLN A 779 -5.85 -26.22 -3.79
N ALA A 780 -6.86 -26.78 -3.10
CA ALA A 780 -6.67 -27.48 -1.83
C ALA A 780 -7.04 -28.97 -1.92
N GLY A 781 -7.76 -29.39 -2.97
CA GLY A 781 -8.31 -30.73 -3.10
C GLY A 781 -7.25 -31.83 -3.05
N HIS A 782 -6.13 -31.68 -3.75
CA HIS A 782 -5.04 -32.66 -3.73
C HIS A 782 -4.37 -32.73 -2.34
N PHE A 783 -4.16 -31.60 -1.66
CA PHE A 783 -3.61 -31.61 -0.29
C PHE A 783 -4.59 -32.20 0.72
N ALA A 784 -5.89 -31.94 0.57
CA ALA A 784 -6.94 -32.54 1.39
C ALA A 784 -7.01 -34.05 1.16
N ALA A 785 -6.90 -34.50 -0.09
CA ALA A 785 -6.79 -35.93 -0.43
C ALA A 785 -5.55 -36.55 0.21
N GLY A 786 -4.41 -35.89 0.16
CA GLY A 786 -3.18 -36.37 0.79
C GLY A 786 -3.27 -36.44 2.32
N ALA A 787 -3.88 -35.43 2.95
CA ALA A 787 -4.18 -35.46 4.38
C ALA A 787 -5.09 -36.63 4.74
N LEU A 788 -6.14 -36.88 3.95
CA LEU A 788 -7.02 -38.05 4.12
C LEU A 788 -6.28 -39.36 3.90
N ALA A 789 -5.41 -39.47 2.89
CA ALA A 789 -4.59 -40.66 2.66
C ALA A 789 -3.76 -41.01 3.90
N ASN A 790 -3.06 -40.00 4.45
CA ASN A 790 -2.26 -40.17 5.65
C ASN A 790 -3.11 -40.51 6.88
N LEU A 791 -4.25 -39.83 7.09
CA LEU A 791 -5.12 -40.07 8.25
C LEU A 791 -5.81 -41.45 8.21
N THR A 792 -6.19 -41.92 7.02
CA THR A 792 -6.91 -43.19 6.83
C THR A 792 -5.99 -44.40 6.76
N ALA A 793 -4.71 -44.21 6.44
CA ALA A 793 -3.71 -45.27 6.44
C ALA A 793 -3.68 -46.03 7.78
N GLY A 794 -4.15 -47.28 7.77
CA GLY A 794 -4.21 -48.13 8.97
C GLY A 794 -5.26 -47.75 10.01
N SER A 795 -6.09 -46.72 9.78
CA SER A 795 -7.13 -46.28 10.73
C SER A 795 -8.53 -46.56 10.19
N LYS A 796 -9.14 -47.65 10.66
CA LYS A 796 -10.54 -48.02 10.33
C LYS A 796 -11.52 -46.91 10.69
N THR A 797 -11.30 -46.23 11.81
CA THR A 797 -12.17 -45.15 12.29
C THR A 797 -12.16 -43.95 11.34
N ALA A 798 -10.98 -43.48 10.94
CA ALA A 798 -10.86 -42.36 10.01
C ALA A 798 -11.41 -42.73 8.63
N ALA A 799 -11.12 -43.94 8.15
CA ALA A 799 -11.63 -44.41 6.86
C ALA A 799 -13.15 -44.49 6.83
N ARG A 800 -13.77 -45.01 7.89
CA ARG A 800 -15.23 -45.04 8.03
C ARG A 800 -15.82 -43.63 8.05
N GLN A 801 -15.27 -42.70 8.82
CA GLN A 801 -15.73 -41.31 8.86
C GLN A 801 -15.64 -40.63 7.50
N ALA A 802 -14.56 -40.84 6.76
CA ALA A 802 -14.36 -40.25 5.44
C ALA A 802 -15.33 -40.85 4.40
N ALA A 803 -15.54 -42.17 4.43
CA ALA A 803 -16.51 -42.84 3.57
C ALA A 803 -17.95 -42.39 3.87
N GLU A 804 -18.34 -42.30 5.14
CA GLU A 804 -19.66 -41.81 5.56
C GLU A 804 -19.89 -40.35 5.15
N ALA A 805 -18.84 -39.53 5.16
CA ALA A 805 -18.87 -38.14 4.66
C ALA A 805 -18.89 -38.02 3.12
N GLY A 806 -18.80 -39.14 2.38
CA GLY A 806 -18.90 -39.15 0.91
C GLY A 806 -17.58 -38.96 0.16
N ALA A 807 -16.42 -39.15 0.82
CA ALA A 807 -15.11 -38.96 0.21
C ALA A 807 -14.86 -39.84 -1.02
N VAL A 808 -15.40 -41.07 -1.04
CA VAL A 808 -15.11 -42.06 -2.09
C VAL A 808 -15.53 -41.56 -3.46
N LYS A 809 -16.77 -41.06 -3.61
CA LYS A 809 -17.26 -40.51 -4.89
C LYS A 809 -16.44 -39.30 -5.34
N LEU A 810 -16.05 -38.44 -4.41
CA LEU A 810 -15.26 -37.24 -4.71
C LEU A 810 -13.84 -37.58 -5.15
N LEU A 811 -13.17 -38.51 -4.47
CA LEU A 811 -11.85 -39.00 -4.82
C LEU A 811 -11.87 -39.75 -6.16
N ALA A 812 -12.91 -40.56 -6.41
CA ALA A 812 -13.09 -41.26 -7.67
C ALA A 812 -13.22 -40.29 -8.85
N ALA A 813 -14.07 -39.27 -8.71
CA ALA A 813 -14.23 -38.23 -9.72
C ALA A 813 -12.95 -37.41 -9.90
N SER A 814 -12.28 -37.03 -8.81
CA SER A 814 -11.01 -36.28 -8.86
C SER A 814 -9.90 -37.06 -9.57
N LEU A 815 -9.78 -38.37 -9.32
CA LEU A 815 -8.80 -39.22 -9.99
C LEU A 815 -9.09 -39.33 -11.50
N GLN A 816 -10.37 -39.42 -11.85
CA GLN A 816 -10.81 -39.51 -13.23
C GLN A 816 -10.51 -38.23 -14.00
N ASN A 817 -10.89 -37.07 -13.43
CA ASN A 817 -10.59 -35.76 -14.01
C ASN A 817 -9.07 -35.56 -14.18
N LEU A 818 -8.26 -35.89 -13.17
CA LEU A 818 -6.80 -35.78 -13.24
C LEU A 818 -6.24 -36.61 -14.40
N CYS A 819 -6.73 -37.84 -14.59
CA CYS A 819 -6.29 -38.66 -15.71
C CYS A 819 -6.79 -38.15 -17.07
N GLU A 820 -7.96 -37.51 -17.14
CA GLU A 820 -8.51 -36.96 -18.39
C GLU A 820 -7.83 -35.66 -18.80
N GLU A 821 -7.51 -34.79 -17.85
CA GLU A 821 -6.79 -33.52 -18.09
C GLU A 821 -5.35 -33.75 -18.59
N HIS A 822 -4.74 -34.87 -18.20
CA HIS A 822 -3.35 -35.22 -18.54
C HIS A 822 -3.25 -36.38 -19.55
N ASP A 823 -4.33 -36.66 -20.28
CA ASP A 823 -4.35 -37.63 -21.39
C ASP A 823 -3.97 -36.93 -22.71
N VAL A 824 -2.71 -37.05 -23.13
CA VAL A 824 -2.18 -36.26 -24.27
C VAL A 824 -2.69 -36.76 -25.63
N THR A 825 -3.08 -38.04 -25.74
CA THR A 825 -3.42 -38.66 -27.03
C THR A 825 -4.49 -39.77 -26.95
N GLY A 826 -5.06 -40.03 -25.78
CA GLY A 826 -5.88 -41.23 -25.51
C GLY A 826 -5.04 -42.50 -25.31
N SER A 827 -3.71 -42.37 -25.26
CA SER A 827 -2.79 -43.51 -25.19
C SER A 827 -1.60 -43.35 -24.25
N THR A 828 -1.28 -42.15 -23.74
CA THR A 828 -0.14 -41.88 -22.84
C THR A 828 -0.52 -40.89 -21.75
N LEU A 829 -0.11 -41.16 -20.51
CA LEU A 829 -0.35 -40.29 -19.35
C LEU A 829 0.97 -39.63 -18.92
N GLU A 830 1.08 -38.30 -19.02
CA GLU A 830 2.27 -37.57 -18.56
C GLU A 830 2.06 -37.06 -17.13
N LEU A 831 2.60 -37.79 -16.16
CA LEU A 831 2.65 -37.38 -14.77
C LEU A 831 4.06 -36.89 -14.44
N SER A 832 4.18 -35.65 -13.98
CA SER A 832 5.44 -35.14 -13.45
C SER A 832 5.22 -34.14 -12.32
N GLY A 833 6.15 -34.12 -11.37
CA GLY A 833 6.16 -33.18 -10.26
C GLY A 833 4.86 -33.20 -9.43
N SER A 834 4.21 -32.05 -9.28
CA SER A 834 3.02 -31.90 -8.44
C SER A 834 1.82 -32.73 -8.90
N VAL A 835 1.73 -33.04 -10.19
CA VAL A 835 0.61 -33.84 -10.73
C VAL A 835 0.76 -35.31 -10.31
N GLU A 836 1.99 -35.81 -10.29
CA GLU A 836 2.30 -37.16 -9.81
C GLU A 836 1.99 -37.29 -8.30
N ASP A 837 2.40 -36.31 -7.50
CA ASP A 837 2.08 -36.25 -6.07
C ASP A 837 0.56 -36.21 -5.83
N ALA A 838 -0.17 -35.40 -6.59
CA ALA A 838 -1.62 -35.31 -6.50
C ALA A 838 -2.30 -36.65 -6.85
N ALA A 839 -1.85 -37.32 -7.92
CA ALA A 839 -2.34 -38.64 -8.30
C ALA A 839 -2.08 -39.67 -7.19
N ALA A 840 -0.86 -39.69 -6.62
CA ALA A 840 -0.51 -40.57 -5.51
C ALA A 840 -1.39 -40.33 -4.29
N TRP A 841 -1.62 -39.07 -3.91
CA TRP A 841 -2.45 -38.71 -2.76
C TRP A 841 -3.92 -39.10 -2.91
N VAL A 842 -4.53 -38.81 -4.07
CA VAL A 842 -5.92 -39.20 -4.35
C VAL A 842 -6.06 -40.71 -4.38
N LEU A 843 -5.14 -41.40 -5.04
CA LEU A 843 -5.14 -42.86 -5.16
C LEU A 843 -4.92 -43.55 -3.82
N GLY A 844 -3.98 -43.05 -3.01
CA GLY A 844 -3.72 -43.57 -1.67
C GLY A 844 -4.92 -43.41 -0.74
N ALA A 845 -5.57 -42.25 -0.73
CA ALA A 845 -6.79 -42.04 0.03
C ALA A 845 -7.88 -43.03 -0.39
N LEU A 846 -8.14 -43.12 -1.70
CA LEU A 846 -9.17 -44.00 -2.24
C LEU A 846 -8.87 -45.47 -1.90
N ALA A 847 -7.63 -45.90 -2.02
CA ALA A 847 -7.22 -47.27 -1.72
C ALA A 847 -7.42 -47.63 -0.24
N HIS A 848 -7.07 -46.73 0.69
CA HIS A 848 -7.28 -46.97 2.12
C HIS A 848 -8.77 -47.06 2.48
N LEU A 849 -9.61 -46.22 1.87
CA LEU A 849 -11.08 -46.27 2.07
C LEU A 849 -11.68 -47.59 1.57
N VAL A 850 -11.18 -48.11 0.44
CA VAL A 850 -11.65 -49.36 -0.16
C VAL A 850 -11.14 -50.60 0.61
N GLU A 851 -9.89 -50.58 1.07
CA GLU A 851 -9.26 -51.70 1.77
C GLU A 851 -9.89 -51.95 3.15
N LEU A 852 -10.31 -50.90 3.86
CA LEU A 852 -10.78 -50.98 5.26
C LEU A 852 -12.28 -51.38 5.42
N ASP A 853 -12.91 -51.76 4.31
CA ASP A 853 -14.17 -52.52 4.18
C ASP A 853 -15.49 -51.75 4.43
N ALA A 854 -16.04 -51.21 3.34
CA ALA A 854 -17.46 -50.89 3.19
C ALA A 854 -17.91 -51.33 1.77
N PRO A 855 -18.88 -52.25 1.61
CA PRO A 855 -19.41 -52.64 0.29
C PRO A 855 -19.81 -51.43 -0.56
N ARG A 856 -20.35 -50.41 0.11
CA ARG A 856 -20.66 -49.10 -0.46
C ARG A 856 -19.43 -48.37 -1.04
N ALA A 857 -18.28 -48.39 -0.36
CA ALA A 857 -17.06 -47.74 -0.85
C ALA A 857 -16.53 -48.43 -2.12
N ARG A 858 -16.61 -49.76 -2.22
CA ARG A 858 -16.24 -50.49 -3.45
C ARG A 858 -17.19 -50.15 -4.61
N ALA A 859 -18.50 -50.13 -4.36
CA ALA A 859 -19.47 -49.75 -5.37
C ALA A 859 -19.26 -48.30 -5.85
N GLU A 860 -19.01 -47.35 -4.94
CA GLU A 860 -18.77 -45.94 -5.29
C GLU A 860 -17.42 -45.73 -6.01
N ALA A 861 -16.39 -46.50 -5.67
CA ALA A 861 -15.07 -46.43 -6.30
C ALA A 861 -15.01 -47.08 -7.70
N GLN A 862 -16.03 -47.84 -8.10
CA GLN A 862 -16.07 -48.54 -9.39
C GLN A 862 -15.89 -47.58 -10.59
N ALA A 863 -16.41 -46.35 -10.48
CA ALA A 863 -16.24 -45.31 -11.50
C ALA A 863 -14.77 -44.95 -11.78
N ALA A 864 -13.88 -45.11 -10.80
CA ALA A 864 -12.47 -44.78 -10.93
C ALA A 864 -11.60 -45.93 -11.50
N LEU A 865 -12.17 -47.12 -11.76
CA LEU A 865 -11.41 -48.27 -12.30
C LEU A 865 -10.64 -47.95 -13.59
N PRO A 866 -11.19 -47.24 -14.59
CA PRO A 866 -10.44 -46.86 -15.78
C PRO A 866 -9.21 -45.99 -15.45
N ALA A 867 -9.37 -45.02 -14.55
CA ALA A 867 -8.28 -44.15 -14.11
C ALA A 867 -7.21 -44.94 -13.34
N MET A 868 -7.59 -45.80 -12.40
CA MET A 868 -6.66 -46.68 -11.67
C MET A 868 -5.86 -47.59 -12.61
N CYS A 869 -6.51 -48.18 -13.62
CA CYS A 869 -5.83 -49.02 -14.61
C CYS A 869 -4.86 -48.21 -15.49
N ARG A 870 -5.23 -46.98 -15.90
CA ARG A 870 -4.32 -46.07 -16.62
C ARG A 870 -3.10 -45.72 -15.77
N LEU A 871 -3.29 -45.41 -14.49
CA LEU A 871 -2.21 -45.12 -13.55
C LEU A 871 -1.31 -46.34 -13.30
N LEU A 872 -1.87 -47.55 -13.23
CA LEU A 872 -1.05 -48.77 -13.20
C LEU A 872 -0.25 -48.96 -14.49
N ARG A 873 -0.81 -48.59 -15.64
CA ARG A 873 -0.17 -48.75 -16.95
C ARG A 873 0.96 -47.76 -17.18
N TRP A 874 0.78 -46.49 -16.80
CA TRP A 874 1.68 -45.40 -17.17
C TRP A 874 2.36 -44.74 -15.98
N GLY A 875 1.81 -44.87 -14.78
CA GLY A 875 2.46 -44.38 -13.56
C GLY A 875 3.69 -45.20 -13.20
N GLU A 876 4.60 -44.53 -12.51
CA GLU A 876 5.83 -45.07 -11.97
C GLU A 876 5.88 -44.93 -10.44
N GLY A 877 6.85 -45.59 -9.81
CA GLY A 877 7.11 -45.51 -8.36
C GLY A 877 5.85 -45.63 -7.50
N SER A 878 5.63 -44.62 -6.65
CA SER A 878 4.54 -44.63 -5.66
C SER A 878 3.14 -44.65 -6.28
N VAL A 879 2.95 -44.02 -7.45
CA VAL A 879 1.66 -44.02 -8.15
C VAL A 879 1.32 -45.43 -8.62
N GLN A 880 2.30 -46.15 -9.18
CA GLN A 880 2.11 -47.54 -9.61
C GLN A 880 1.79 -48.45 -8.43
N ASP A 881 2.56 -48.33 -7.34
CA ASP A 881 2.37 -49.14 -6.12
C ASP A 881 0.98 -48.92 -5.51
N LEU A 882 0.54 -47.66 -5.42
CA LEU A 882 -0.79 -47.31 -4.91
C LEU A 882 -1.90 -47.76 -5.88
N ALA A 883 -1.66 -47.81 -7.19
CA ALA A 883 -2.60 -48.36 -8.16
C ALA A 883 -2.80 -49.86 -7.97
N ILE A 884 -1.72 -50.62 -7.80
CA ILE A 884 -1.79 -52.05 -7.45
C ILE A 884 -2.58 -52.23 -6.16
N PHE A 885 -2.26 -51.42 -5.14
CA PHE A 885 -2.91 -51.50 -3.85
C PHE A 885 -4.42 -51.22 -3.93
N ALA A 886 -4.83 -50.17 -4.65
CA ALA A 886 -6.23 -49.80 -4.89
C ALA A 886 -6.99 -50.88 -5.66
N LEU A 887 -6.45 -51.34 -6.79
CA LEU A 887 -7.09 -52.37 -7.63
C LEU A 887 -7.23 -53.69 -6.87
N ALA A 888 -6.23 -54.09 -6.09
CA ALA A 888 -6.32 -55.31 -5.28
C ALA A 888 -7.36 -55.18 -4.14
N ALA A 889 -7.55 -53.98 -3.58
CA ALA A 889 -8.62 -53.71 -2.62
C ALA A 889 -10.02 -53.84 -3.28
N MET A 890 -10.14 -53.42 -4.54
CA MET A 890 -11.36 -53.59 -5.35
C MET A 890 -11.65 -55.06 -5.68
N ALA A 891 -10.62 -55.89 -5.88
CA ALA A 891 -10.77 -57.31 -6.19
C ALA A 891 -11.45 -58.13 -5.07
N ARG A 892 -11.51 -57.60 -3.84
CA ARG A 892 -12.25 -58.20 -2.71
C ARG A 892 -13.74 -57.81 -2.70
N GLY A 893 -14.22 -57.10 -3.72
CA GLY A 893 -15.62 -56.75 -3.90
C GLY A 893 -16.50 -57.95 -4.27
N ASP A 894 -17.78 -57.68 -4.47
CA ASP A 894 -18.72 -58.67 -4.99
C ASP A 894 -18.39 -59.07 -6.44
N GLN A 895 -19.12 -60.05 -6.95
CA GLN A 895 -18.90 -60.60 -8.28
C GLN A 895 -19.04 -59.53 -9.39
N GLN A 896 -19.88 -58.51 -9.20
CA GLN A 896 -20.07 -57.43 -10.17
C GLN A 896 -18.83 -56.54 -10.23
N VAL A 897 -18.29 -56.12 -9.08
CA VAL A 897 -17.05 -55.33 -9.00
C VAL A 897 -15.86 -56.11 -9.58
N GLN A 898 -15.76 -57.41 -9.29
CA GLN A 898 -14.71 -58.27 -9.83
C GLN A 898 -14.78 -58.41 -11.36
N GLN A 899 -15.99 -58.56 -11.92
CA GLN A 899 -16.18 -58.63 -13.38
C GLN A 899 -15.79 -57.33 -14.08
N GLU A 900 -16.18 -56.17 -13.52
CA GLU A 900 -15.84 -54.88 -14.10
C GLU A 900 -14.34 -54.58 -14.00
N LEU A 901 -13.72 -54.90 -12.86
CA LEU A 901 -12.27 -54.80 -12.69
C LEU A 901 -11.52 -55.66 -13.72
N LYS A 902 -11.94 -56.92 -13.90
CA LYS A 902 -11.35 -57.82 -14.91
C LYS A 902 -11.48 -57.23 -16.32
N ARG A 903 -12.64 -56.70 -16.68
CA ARG A 903 -12.88 -56.05 -17.98
C ARG A 903 -11.91 -54.89 -18.20
N ASN A 904 -11.75 -54.01 -17.20
CA ASN A 904 -10.85 -52.85 -17.31
C ASN A 904 -9.37 -53.26 -17.42
N LEU A 905 -8.91 -54.22 -16.60
CA LEU A 905 -7.55 -54.75 -16.67
C LEU A 905 -7.20 -55.34 -18.04
N LEU A 906 -8.11 -56.14 -18.62
CA LEU A 906 -7.93 -56.73 -19.93
C LEU A 906 -7.96 -55.67 -21.05
N SER A 907 -8.88 -54.70 -20.97
CA SER A 907 -8.98 -53.63 -21.96
C SER A 907 -7.72 -52.76 -22.06
N GLN A 908 -6.98 -52.64 -20.94
CA GLN A 908 -5.72 -51.90 -20.87
C GLN A 908 -4.47 -52.77 -21.12
N GLY A 909 -4.63 -54.06 -21.41
CA GLY A 909 -3.50 -54.98 -21.67
C GLY A 909 -2.61 -55.22 -20.45
N LEU A 910 -3.13 -55.08 -19.24
CA LEU A 910 -2.34 -55.09 -18.00
C LEU A 910 -1.92 -56.48 -17.52
N GLU A 911 -2.40 -57.55 -18.14
CA GLU A 911 -2.09 -58.93 -17.73
C GLU A 911 -0.58 -59.23 -17.76
N LEU A 912 0.09 -58.86 -18.85
CA LEU A 912 1.53 -59.01 -19.01
C LEU A 912 2.29 -58.10 -18.05
N LYS A 913 1.85 -56.84 -17.91
CA LYS A 913 2.47 -55.88 -17.00
C LYS A 913 2.42 -56.39 -15.56
N LEU A 914 1.27 -56.89 -15.09
CA LEU A 914 1.11 -57.47 -13.75
C LEU A 914 1.94 -58.74 -13.53
N ARG A 915 2.20 -59.53 -14.58
CA ARG A 915 3.09 -60.69 -14.50
C ARG A 915 4.54 -60.28 -14.31
N ASP A 916 4.94 -59.24 -15.04
CA ASP A 916 6.34 -58.82 -15.16
C ASP A 916 6.67 -57.66 -14.19
N ILE A 917 5.72 -57.23 -13.35
CA ILE A 917 5.88 -56.09 -12.43
C ILE A 917 6.89 -56.42 -11.31
N THR A 918 7.84 -55.53 -11.10
CA THR A 918 8.93 -55.70 -10.13
C THR A 918 8.60 -55.00 -8.82
N VAL A 919 7.64 -55.55 -8.06
CA VAL A 919 7.33 -55.09 -6.68
C VAL A 919 7.62 -56.20 -5.67
N GLU A 920 7.89 -55.83 -4.42
CA GLU A 920 8.25 -56.76 -3.34
C GLU A 920 7.17 -56.86 -2.25
N GLY A 921 7.28 -57.90 -1.42
CA GLY A 921 6.43 -58.11 -0.25
C GLY A 921 4.92 -58.15 -0.55
N VAL A 922 4.14 -57.43 0.25
CA VAL A 922 2.66 -57.41 0.19
C VAL A 922 2.13 -56.90 -1.16
N LEU A 923 2.84 -56.00 -1.82
CA LEU A 923 2.44 -55.50 -3.14
C LEU A 923 2.59 -56.56 -4.22
N LYS A 924 3.59 -57.45 -4.11
CA LYS A 924 3.75 -58.61 -5.00
C LYS A 924 2.58 -59.57 -4.89
N GLU A 925 2.13 -59.86 -3.67
CA GLU A 925 0.96 -60.71 -3.45
C GLU A 925 -0.30 -60.09 -4.05
N LYS A 926 -0.48 -58.78 -3.91
CA LYS A 926 -1.58 -58.02 -4.51
C LYS A 926 -1.52 -58.00 -6.04
N ALA A 927 -0.34 -57.83 -6.65
CA ALA A 927 -0.16 -57.92 -8.09
C ALA A 927 -0.47 -59.33 -8.63
N VAL A 928 -0.02 -60.38 -7.93
CA VAL A 928 -0.33 -61.78 -8.28
C VAL A 928 -1.83 -62.06 -8.18
N MET A 929 -2.52 -61.52 -7.16
CA MET A 929 -3.98 -61.61 -7.05
C MET A 929 -4.67 -61.00 -8.28
N LEU A 930 -4.27 -59.80 -8.70
CA LEU A 930 -4.82 -59.14 -9.89
C LEU A 930 -4.53 -59.93 -11.18
N HIS A 931 -3.32 -60.49 -11.30
CA HIS A 931 -2.96 -61.34 -12.44
C HIS A 931 -3.83 -62.62 -12.49
N ARG A 932 -4.08 -63.27 -11.34
CA ARG A 932 -5.00 -64.43 -11.25
C ARG A 932 -6.42 -64.06 -11.65
N LEU A 933 -6.91 -62.90 -11.24
CA LEU A 933 -8.22 -62.38 -11.63
C LEU A 933 -8.34 -62.23 -13.17
N CYS A 934 -7.30 -61.73 -13.85
CA CYS A 934 -7.24 -61.70 -15.32
C CYS A 934 -7.40 -63.09 -15.93
N LEU A 935 -6.73 -64.10 -15.36
CA LEU A 935 -6.81 -65.50 -15.79
C LEU A 935 -8.14 -66.20 -15.42
N GLY A 936 -9.03 -65.55 -14.67
CA GLY A 936 -10.27 -66.16 -14.16
C GLY A 936 -10.04 -67.23 -13.09
N LYS A 937 -8.95 -67.10 -12.33
CA LYS A 937 -8.53 -68.03 -11.26
C LYS A 937 -8.68 -67.43 -9.87
#